data_AF-A0A6M1ZPB1-F1
#
_entry.id   AF-A0A6M1ZPB1-F1
#
_cell.length_a   1.000
_cell.length_b   1.000
_cell.length_c   1.000
_cell.angle_alpha   90.00
_cell.angle_beta   90.00
_cell.angle_gamma   90.00
#
_symmetry.space_group_name_H-M   'P 1'
#
loop_
_entity.id
_entity.type
_entity.pdbx_description
1 polymer ?
#
loop_
_entity_poly.entity_id
_entity_poly.type
_entity_poly.pdbx_seq_one_letter_code
_entity_poly.pdbx_strand_id
1 'polypeptide(L)'
;MVALGEVVGSISAPLEDPLFYQTVHQKIAEAAESALTDPLAKLILGEFVDSCHDLDRTKIQDSWSWRNVSQARELATFLIDDQGALRKAELIGAINLLEANLYSLGPDRHHDAIRQRHLLAILRFFHEDPAFGSALKRIGRPDGHLVAEKLIRETLFFPGKEPVTDAHARRAALSALLTYLRQNVGSCFATAPAILIQSEQPLQFLSDLGQLLGLGRITRVIEGDEYAVPLSASWGVGDLYRPFFLHSLGNHPWTVLAASPGINVALKAAGVKEESETLLKAAKLSEDPFALLNPDLVIRSVLLTFFKVTGEDVETYKARPKEGIFGELVVTHPQGLSGKSRGALNFIQGYERAKEAFKAITDNALLKAWEFTLASLSETKADFARWNLSSSLGLHPEEPDGIGHLLYEKIQEKVERVNEEIEEHSSRYDQFYAQAKYLEGRVRHASTESELGWLRADYQLRKMELNRVLSERDDAYERGRKLANLLPFLIEFYAVKFKEYFQEVYDAEMRDISPNPYDDTPAGFRLLYKHGRTSTSLWTMIHSPVEYIQSLTSFFIATEAELSRAHEIETVQAEFTDLITAIIIHVKRPEFLENSFHRLARAYKEPMIKDPLNHLDKIQRKPWAYTSGGTMQTLVSCYYGRSQYPKESGRWVENETELLAFLLDTIRELPLSAQNQFRESRDKSLLAFSPTHAFLCKPGWRKFQKGWDNDLYTYTWIRDHWIRPQQAFLSSQILDSRMMEFLADKISHFIPEGYRPIYKRALGTFSLSLRPNELRDHILKSLSYERWMRQGHQLKILSEEIDSLLYGVLPLFPEHQLRQKLETLFESVEEIEPPMKEKLLACFDKIEESVGKYKILTAQDLRQIAKTLLILVMGKVRSPIPFHQKITEAMQSSGLCYPAPILFADTNWVKNTFGFILSPGSDALELWRFDDCGSEGRPITIWKRFLDGTVHSSWGLYISPSEYQ
;
A
#
# COMPACT_ATOMS: atom_id res chain seq x y z
N MET A 1 19.84 -33.57 -25.01
CA MET A 1 20.42 -32.27 -25.44
C MET A 1 19.82 -31.94 -26.78
N VAL A 2 19.09 -30.83 -26.90
CA VAL A 2 18.71 -30.31 -28.21
C VAL A 2 20.01 -29.97 -28.95
N ALA A 3 20.17 -30.37 -30.21
CA ALA A 3 21.41 -30.13 -30.92
C ALA A 3 21.60 -28.62 -31.09
N LEU A 4 22.76 -28.08 -30.68
CA LEU A 4 23.10 -26.65 -30.77
C LEU A 4 22.75 -26.05 -32.15
N GLY A 5 23.01 -26.81 -33.22
CA GLY A 5 22.71 -26.41 -34.59
C GLY A 5 21.21 -26.31 -34.92
N GLU A 6 20.35 -27.12 -34.30
CA GLU A 6 18.89 -27.05 -34.50
C GLU A 6 18.29 -25.81 -33.83
N VAL A 7 18.74 -25.48 -32.61
CA VAL A 7 18.27 -24.29 -31.89
C VAL A 7 18.73 -23.04 -32.63
N VAL A 8 20.04 -22.89 -32.85
CA VAL A 8 20.62 -21.68 -33.45
C VAL A 8 20.18 -21.50 -34.90
N GLY A 9 20.18 -22.55 -35.71
CA GLY A 9 19.79 -22.49 -37.13
C GLY A 9 18.32 -22.15 -37.37
N SER A 10 17.49 -22.19 -36.33
CA SER A 10 16.06 -21.86 -36.39
C SER A 10 15.73 -20.44 -35.94
N ILE A 11 16.72 -19.65 -35.52
CA ILE A 11 16.54 -18.27 -35.05
C ILE A 11 16.97 -17.31 -36.16
N SER A 12 16.07 -16.42 -36.57
CA SER A 12 16.32 -15.44 -37.63
C SER A 12 16.96 -14.13 -37.14
N ALA A 13 16.87 -13.85 -35.84
CA ALA A 13 17.45 -12.67 -35.22
C ALA A 13 18.98 -12.84 -35.07
N PRO A 14 19.77 -11.76 -35.16
CA PRO A 14 21.20 -11.81 -34.88
C PRO A 14 21.49 -11.92 -33.37
N LEU A 15 22.68 -12.37 -32.99
CA LEU A 15 23.03 -12.74 -31.61
C LEU A 15 22.88 -11.57 -30.61
N GLU A 16 23.15 -10.34 -31.04
CA GLU A 16 23.01 -9.13 -30.22
C GLU A 16 21.56 -8.61 -30.11
N ASP A 17 20.62 -9.17 -30.86
CA ASP A 17 19.22 -8.79 -30.75
C ASP A 17 18.61 -9.41 -29.48
N PRO A 18 17.91 -8.64 -28.62
CA PRO A 18 17.23 -9.17 -27.45
C PRO A 18 16.30 -10.36 -27.75
N LEU A 19 15.72 -10.40 -28.96
CA LEU A 19 14.87 -11.50 -29.41
C LEU A 19 15.63 -12.83 -29.52
N PHE A 20 16.94 -12.80 -29.79
CA PHE A 20 17.76 -14.01 -29.85
C PHE A 20 17.82 -14.70 -28.49
N TYR A 21 18.21 -13.95 -27.46
CA TYR A 21 18.26 -14.43 -26.08
C TYR A 21 16.90 -14.96 -25.62
N GLN A 22 15.83 -14.22 -25.92
CA GLN A 22 14.47 -14.63 -25.61
C GLN A 22 14.08 -15.94 -26.30
N THR A 23 14.38 -16.08 -27.60
CA THR A 23 14.03 -17.27 -28.38
C THR A 23 14.82 -18.50 -27.95
N VAL A 24 16.12 -18.33 -27.64
CA VAL A 24 16.96 -19.41 -27.08
C VAL A 24 16.40 -19.90 -25.75
N HIS A 25 16.07 -18.96 -24.85
CA HIS A 25 15.46 -19.30 -23.57
C HIS A 25 14.13 -20.05 -23.77
N GLN A 26 13.24 -19.54 -24.62
CA GLN A 26 11.94 -20.14 -24.89
C GLN A 26 12.06 -21.59 -25.38
N LYS A 27 12.86 -21.83 -26.43
CA LYS A 27 13.02 -23.19 -27.00
C LYS A 27 13.58 -24.19 -25.98
N ILE A 28 14.53 -23.78 -25.15
CA ILE A 28 15.14 -24.66 -24.15
C ILE A 28 14.20 -24.87 -22.97
N ALA A 29 13.46 -23.83 -22.54
CA ALA A 29 12.43 -23.94 -21.52
C ALA A 29 11.30 -24.89 -21.95
N GLU A 30 10.76 -24.74 -23.15
CA GLU A 30 9.69 -25.59 -23.70
C GLU A 30 10.12 -27.06 -23.82
N ALA A 31 11.36 -27.30 -24.27
CA ALA A 31 11.93 -28.64 -24.34
C ALA A 31 12.11 -29.26 -22.94
N ALA A 32 12.54 -28.45 -21.96
CA ALA A 32 12.69 -28.89 -20.58
C ALA A 32 11.33 -29.18 -19.94
N GLU A 33 10.34 -28.29 -20.09
CA GLU A 33 8.98 -28.44 -19.56
C GLU A 33 8.28 -29.67 -20.14
N SER A 34 8.43 -29.91 -21.45
CA SER A 34 7.84 -31.08 -22.13
C SER A 34 8.41 -32.41 -21.60
N ALA A 35 9.61 -32.41 -21.04
CA ALA A 35 10.24 -33.58 -20.43
C ALA A 35 9.81 -33.81 -18.96
N LEU A 36 9.19 -32.84 -18.31
CA LEU A 36 8.73 -32.95 -16.92
C LEU A 36 7.45 -33.79 -16.83
N THR A 37 7.56 -34.97 -16.23
CA THR A 37 6.43 -35.88 -15.96
C THR A 37 5.95 -35.82 -14.52
N ASP A 38 6.83 -35.50 -13.58
CA ASP A 38 6.50 -35.35 -12.16
C ASP A 38 5.71 -34.04 -11.92
N PRO A 39 4.51 -34.10 -11.30
CA PRO A 39 3.69 -32.92 -11.04
C PRO A 39 4.38 -31.85 -10.18
N LEU A 40 5.16 -32.27 -9.17
CA LEU A 40 5.86 -31.33 -8.29
C LEU A 40 7.00 -30.62 -9.04
N ALA A 41 7.77 -31.36 -9.83
CA ALA A 41 8.80 -30.80 -10.70
C ALA A 41 8.19 -29.84 -11.73
N LYS A 42 7.05 -30.18 -12.34
CA LYS A 42 6.36 -29.27 -13.29
C LYS A 42 5.93 -27.96 -12.63
N LEU A 43 5.41 -28.02 -11.41
CA LEU A 43 5.01 -26.84 -10.64
C LEU A 43 6.20 -25.95 -10.27
N ILE A 44 7.31 -26.55 -9.82
CA ILE A 44 8.48 -25.80 -9.35
C ILE A 44 9.32 -25.26 -10.50
N LEU A 45 9.54 -26.09 -11.53
CA LEU A 45 10.46 -25.81 -12.63
C LEU A 45 9.79 -25.17 -13.85
N GLY A 46 8.46 -25.09 -13.89
CA GLY A 46 7.73 -24.41 -14.96
C GLY A 46 8.16 -22.95 -15.14
N GLU A 47 8.41 -22.55 -16.38
CA GLU A 47 8.80 -21.20 -16.81
C GLU A 47 7.62 -20.37 -17.33
N PHE A 48 6.53 -21.01 -17.75
CA PHE A 48 5.29 -20.35 -18.19
C PHE A 48 5.53 -19.27 -19.26
N VAL A 49 6.31 -19.62 -20.28
CA VAL A 49 6.91 -18.64 -21.21
C VAL A 49 5.88 -17.73 -21.88
N ASP A 50 4.80 -18.31 -22.42
CA ASP A 50 3.77 -17.55 -23.16
C ASP A 50 3.08 -16.50 -22.29
N SER A 51 2.56 -16.91 -21.12
CA SER A 51 1.84 -16.01 -20.21
C SER A 51 2.75 -14.90 -19.68
N CYS A 52 4.03 -15.20 -19.42
CA CYS A 52 4.99 -14.20 -18.98
C CYS A 52 5.27 -13.18 -20.07
N HIS A 53 5.49 -13.65 -21.31
CA HIS A 53 5.72 -12.78 -22.45
C HIS A 53 4.56 -11.79 -22.68
N ASP A 54 3.31 -12.27 -22.60
CA ASP A 54 2.13 -11.41 -22.79
C ASP A 54 1.96 -10.38 -21.66
N LEU A 55 2.28 -10.74 -20.42
CA LEU A 55 2.33 -9.79 -19.29
C LEU A 55 3.41 -8.73 -19.51
N ASP A 56 4.64 -9.14 -19.80
CA ASP A 56 5.79 -8.25 -19.96
C ASP A 56 5.64 -7.29 -21.14
N ARG A 57 4.96 -7.72 -22.21
CA ARG A 57 4.63 -6.89 -23.38
C ARG A 57 3.63 -5.78 -23.07
N THR A 58 2.66 -6.04 -22.20
CA THR A 58 1.61 -5.06 -21.84
C THR A 58 2.07 -4.09 -20.75
N LYS A 59 2.96 -4.54 -19.85
CA LYS A 59 3.46 -3.79 -18.68
C LYS A 59 2.39 -3.27 -17.71
N ILE A 60 1.13 -3.68 -17.88
CA ILE A 60 0.04 -3.33 -16.98
C ILE A 60 0.06 -4.18 -15.71
N GLN A 61 0.62 -5.39 -15.79
CA GLN A 61 0.85 -6.31 -14.68
C GLN A 61 2.20 -6.97 -14.86
N ASP A 62 2.85 -7.31 -13.76
CA ASP A 62 4.22 -7.79 -13.75
C ASP A 62 4.29 -9.33 -13.73
N SER A 63 5.08 -9.93 -14.64
CA SER A 63 5.13 -11.39 -14.81
C SER A 63 5.70 -12.14 -13.61
N TRP A 64 6.69 -11.60 -12.89
CA TRP A 64 7.25 -12.21 -11.68
C TRP A 64 6.28 -12.20 -10.49
N SER A 65 5.43 -11.17 -10.37
CA SER A 65 4.41 -11.14 -9.32
C SER A 65 3.38 -12.23 -9.58
N TRP A 66 2.98 -12.39 -10.84
CA TRP A 66 2.10 -13.49 -11.27
C TRP A 66 2.71 -14.87 -10.98
N ARG A 67 3.98 -15.09 -11.34
CA ARG A 67 4.68 -16.36 -11.07
C ARG A 67 4.75 -16.64 -9.57
N ASN A 68 5.11 -15.65 -8.75
CA ASN A 68 5.23 -15.85 -7.31
C ASN A 68 3.88 -16.21 -6.66
N VAL A 69 2.81 -15.49 -6.98
CA VAL A 69 1.47 -15.77 -6.44
C VAL A 69 0.95 -17.12 -6.93
N SER A 70 1.10 -17.41 -8.23
CA SER A 70 0.64 -18.67 -8.82
C SER A 70 1.38 -19.87 -8.23
N GLN A 71 2.72 -19.81 -8.18
CA GLN A 71 3.55 -20.86 -7.61
C GLN A 71 3.28 -21.06 -6.12
N ALA A 72 3.12 -19.98 -5.33
CA ALA A 72 2.80 -20.07 -3.91
C ALA A 72 1.44 -20.75 -3.67
N ARG A 73 0.42 -20.39 -4.46
CA ARG A 73 -0.92 -20.97 -4.37
C ARG A 73 -0.95 -22.45 -4.75
N GLU A 74 -0.35 -22.79 -5.88
CA GLU A 74 -0.28 -24.17 -6.36
C GLU A 74 0.53 -25.03 -5.39
N LEU A 75 1.68 -24.54 -4.91
CA LEU A 75 2.52 -25.27 -3.97
C LEU A 75 1.81 -25.49 -2.64
N ALA A 76 1.12 -24.48 -2.10
CA ALA A 76 0.34 -24.64 -0.88
C ALA A 76 -0.76 -25.71 -1.04
N THR A 77 -1.41 -25.74 -2.21
CA THR A 77 -2.42 -26.76 -2.55
C THR A 77 -1.81 -28.15 -2.67
N PHE A 78 -0.61 -28.25 -3.24
CA PHE A 78 0.10 -29.51 -3.39
C PHE A 78 0.62 -30.08 -2.05
N LEU A 79 1.12 -29.20 -1.18
CA LEU A 79 1.71 -29.56 0.11
C LEU A 79 0.69 -29.86 1.21
N ILE A 80 -0.55 -29.39 1.09
CA ILE A 80 -1.60 -29.60 2.09
C ILE A 80 -2.69 -30.50 1.50
N ASP A 81 -2.88 -31.67 2.10
CA ASP A 81 -3.92 -32.61 1.68
C ASP A 81 -5.34 -32.14 2.03
N ASP A 82 -6.35 -32.90 1.61
CA ASP A 82 -7.76 -32.54 1.82
C ASP A 82 -8.19 -32.65 3.29
N GLN A 83 -7.40 -33.29 4.15
CA GLN A 83 -7.57 -33.30 5.61
C GLN A 83 -6.85 -32.13 6.28
N GLY A 84 -6.16 -31.29 5.50
CA GLY A 84 -5.40 -30.15 5.96
C GLY A 84 -4.08 -30.53 6.63
N ALA A 85 -3.55 -31.73 6.38
CA ALA A 85 -2.24 -32.17 6.89
C ALA A 85 -1.12 -31.83 5.89
N LEU A 86 0.05 -31.49 6.43
CA LEU A 86 1.24 -31.17 5.64
C LEU A 86 1.91 -32.46 5.12
N ARG A 87 2.09 -32.54 3.81
CA ARG A 87 2.74 -33.64 3.12
C ARG A 87 4.26 -33.51 3.17
N LYS A 88 4.87 -34.19 4.15
CA LYS A 88 6.31 -34.03 4.45
C LYS A 88 7.25 -34.51 3.34
N ALA A 89 6.90 -35.56 2.60
CA ALA A 89 7.76 -36.08 1.54
C ALA A 89 7.84 -35.09 0.36
N GLU A 90 6.71 -34.51 0.00
CA GLU A 90 6.55 -33.49 -1.03
C GLU A 90 7.23 -32.18 -0.63
N LEU A 91 7.19 -31.81 0.65
CA LEU A 91 7.95 -30.67 1.19
C LEU A 91 9.45 -30.85 0.96
N ILE A 92 10.01 -32.02 1.31
CA ILE A 92 11.44 -32.32 1.10
C ILE A 92 11.77 -32.35 -0.39
N GLY A 93 10.90 -32.95 -1.21
CA GLY A 93 11.03 -32.93 -2.67
C GLY A 93 11.07 -31.51 -3.23
N ALA A 94 10.22 -30.61 -2.72
CA ALA A 94 10.17 -29.22 -3.15
C ALA A 94 11.45 -28.47 -2.79
N ILE A 95 11.96 -28.64 -1.57
CA ILE A 95 13.23 -28.04 -1.10
C ILE A 95 14.37 -28.50 -2.00
N ASN A 96 14.52 -29.80 -2.24
CA ASN A 96 15.59 -30.36 -3.07
C ASN A 96 15.54 -29.83 -4.52
N LEU A 97 14.34 -29.75 -5.10
CA LEU A 97 14.15 -29.24 -6.47
C LEU A 97 14.52 -27.76 -6.59
N LEU A 98 14.12 -26.94 -5.60
CA LEU A 98 14.45 -25.53 -5.54
C LEU A 98 15.94 -25.31 -5.32
N GLU A 99 16.57 -26.01 -4.38
CA GLU A 99 18.01 -25.89 -4.12
C GLU A 99 18.83 -26.18 -5.38
N ALA A 100 18.43 -27.17 -6.18
CA ALA A 100 19.11 -27.51 -7.42
C ALA A 100 18.81 -26.55 -8.59
N ASN A 101 17.76 -25.73 -8.52
CA ASN A 101 17.24 -24.96 -9.67
C ASN A 101 16.67 -23.57 -9.29
N LEU A 102 17.25 -22.94 -8.26
CA LEU A 102 16.65 -21.77 -7.60
C LEU A 102 16.55 -20.54 -8.51
N TYR A 103 17.50 -20.36 -9.43
CA TYR A 103 17.63 -19.17 -10.25
C TYR A 103 17.36 -19.50 -11.71
N SER A 104 16.42 -18.78 -12.32
CA SER A 104 16.18 -18.82 -13.77
C SER A 104 17.11 -17.84 -14.49
N LEU A 105 17.60 -18.26 -15.65
CA LEU A 105 18.48 -17.53 -16.55
C LEU A 105 17.73 -16.80 -17.67
N GLY A 106 16.39 -16.71 -17.62
CA GLY A 106 15.59 -16.09 -18.67
C GLY A 106 15.62 -14.56 -18.69
N PRO A 107 15.12 -13.93 -19.76
CA PRO A 107 14.88 -12.48 -19.81
C PRO A 107 14.01 -12.04 -18.62
N ASP A 108 14.42 -10.96 -17.94
CA ASP A 108 13.75 -10.38 -16.77
C ASP A 108 13.51 -11.32 -15.57
N ARG A 109 14.09 -12.53 -15.58
CA ARG A 109 13.96 -13.53 -14.50
C ARG A 109 14.82 -13.26 -13.27
N HIS A 110 15.74 -12.31 -13.34
CA HIS A 110 16.52 -11.88 -12.17
C HIS A 110 15.63 -11.34 -11.03
N HIS A 111 14.47 -10.77 -11.35
CA HIS A 111 13.49 -10.36 -10.35
C HIS A 111 12.85 -11.54 -9.59
N ASP A 112 12.89 -12.77 -10.13
CA ASP A 112 12.37 -13.94 -9.42
C ASP A 112 13.30 -14.38 -8.28
N ALA A 113 14.58 -14.00 -8.32
CA ALA A 113 15.61 -14.52 -7.42
C ALA A 113 15.30 -14.30 -5.94
N ILE A 114 14.81 -13.11 -5.56
CA ILE A 114 14.44 -12.81 -4.17
C ILE A 114 13.18 -13.56 -3.74
N ARG A 115 12.21 -13.73 -4.65
CA ARG A 115 10.95 -14.45 -4.43
C ARG A 115 11.19 -15.95 -4.23
N GLN A 116 12.06 -16.54 -5.04
CA GLN A 116 12.45 -17.95 -4.91
C GLN A 116 13.25 -18.20 -3.62
N ARG A 117 14.14 -17.27 -3.24
CA ARG A 117 14.85 -17.35 -1.94
C ARG A 117 13.89 -17.30 -0.76
N HIS A 118 12.92 -16.38 -0.78
CA HIS A 118 11.86 -16.30 0.23
C HIS A 118 11.09 -17.62 0.31
N LEU A 119 10.61 -18.12 -0.83
CA LEU A 119 9.88 -19.38 -0.91
C LEU A 119 10.69 -20.55 -0.32
N LEU A 120 11.96 -20.71 -0.71
CA LEU A 120 12.84 -21.74 -0.17
C LEU A 120 13.07 -21.59 1.36
N ALA A 121 13.28 -20.37 1.84
CA ALA A 121 13.48 -20.11 3.26
C ALA A 121 12.25 -20.53 4.10
N ILE A 122 11.05 -20.18 3.65
CA ILE A 122 9.80 -20.60 4.31
C ILE A 122 9.65 -22.12 4.32
N LEU A 123 9.91 -22.81 3.20
CA LEU A 123 9.82 -24.27 3.16
C LEU A 123 10.80 -24.93 4.14
N ARG A 124 12.03 -24.40 4.23
CA ARG A 124 13.01 -24.88 5.22
C ARG A 124 12.52 -24.70 6.65
N PHE A 125 11.89 -23.58 7.00
CA PHE A 125 11.29 -23.41 8.32
C PHE A 125 10.26 -24.50 8.65
N PHE A 126 9.38 -24.87 7.71
CA PHE A 126 8.44 -25.98 7.90
C PHE A 126 9.09 -27.35 8.01
N HIS A 127 10.28 -27.52 7.44
CA HIS A 127 11.04 -28.77 7.51
C HIS A 127 11.82 -28.89 8.83
N GLU A 128 12.48 -27.80 9.24
CA GLU A 128 13.44 -27.75 10.34
C GLU A 128 12.79 -27.51 11.71
N ASP A 129 11.73 -26.69 11.77
CA ASP A 129 11.08 -26.32 13.03
C ASP A 129 9.62 -26.83 13.13
N PRO A 130 9.35 -27.81 14.02
CA PRO A 130 8.00 -28.33 14.27
C PRO A 130 6.95 -27.29 14.72
N ALA A 131 7.38 -26.13 15.23
CA ALA A 131 6.48 -25.05 15.63
C ALA A 131 5.64 -24.54 14.45
N PHE A 132 6.20 -24.51 13.23
CA PHE A 132 5.50 -24.06 12.03
C PHE A 132 4.34 -24.98 11.65
N GLY A 133 4.59 -26.30 11.64
CA GLY A 133 3.53 -27.28 11.39
C GLY A 133 2.42 -27.21 12.45
N SER A 134 2.78 -26.94 13.70
CA SER A 134 1.83 -26.76 14.81
C SER A 134 1.02 -25.46 14.66
N ALA A 135 1.67 -24.35 14.30
CA ALA A 135 1.03 -23.07 14.06
C ALA A 135 0.03 -23.14 12.90
N LEU A 136 0.43 -23.73 11.76
CA LEU A 136 -0.44 -23.92 10.61
C LEU A 136 -1.66 -24.79 10.95
N LYS A 137 -1.49 -25.85 11.74
CA LYS A 137 -2.59 -26.75 12.13
C LYS A 137 -3.65 -26.06 12.99
N ARG A 138 -3.28 -25.01 13.75
CA ARG A 138 -4.21 -24.21 14.57
C ARG A 138 -5.11 -23.32 13.72
N ILE A 139 -4.76 -23.06 12.46
CA ILE A 139 -5.59 -22.32 11.54
C ILE A 139 -6.73 -23.24 11.08
N GLY A 140 -7.96 -22.85 11.43
CA GLY A 140 -9.20 -23.50 11.03
C GLY A 140 -10.03 -22.62 10.10
N ARG A 141 -11.13 -23.16 9.60
CA ARG A 141 -12.10 -22.39 8.82
C ARG A 141 -12.69 -21.24 9.66
N PRO A 142 -13.04 -20.10 9.05
CA PRO A 142 -13.79 -19.05 9.74
C PRO A 142 -15.22 -19.52 10.06
N ASP A 143 -15.64 -19.41 11.31
CA ASP A 143 -17.03 -19.75 11.70
C ASP A 143 -17.94 -18.52 11.51
N GLY A 144 -18.67 -18.49 10.39
CA GLY A 144 -19.67 -17.45 10.12
C GLY A 144 -19.12 -16.07 9.73
N HIS A 145 -17.80 -15.94 9.52
CA HIS A 145 -17.15 -14.70 9.10
C HIS A 145 -17.04 -14.62 7.57
N LEU A 146 -18.08 -14.12 6.91
CA LEU A 146 -18.21 -14.12 5.44
C LEU A 146 -17.07 -13.41 4.71
N VAL A 147 -16.51 -12.35 5.30
CA VAL A 147 -15.34 -11.65 4.73
C VAL A 147 -14.09 -12.54 4.72
N ALA A 148 -13.90 -13.34 5.77
CA ALA A 148 -12.74 -14.22 5.86
C ALA A 148 -12.88 -15.41 4.89
N GLU A 149 -14.09 -15.96 4.75
CA GLU A 149 -14.38 -16.94 3.72
C GLU A 149 -14.16 -16.39 2.31
N LYS A 150 -14.60 -15.15 2.04
CA LYS A 150 -14.37 -14.46 0.76
C LYS A 150 -12.87 -14.36 0.47
N LEU A 151 -12.05 -13.93 1.43
CA LEU A 151 -10.60 -13.83 1.26
C LEU A 151 -9.92 -15.17 1.02
N ILE A 152 -10.35 -16.25 1.69
CA ILE A 152 -9.86 -17.61 1.41
C ILE A 152 -10.17 -18.00 -0.03
N ARG A 153 -11.40 -17.71 -0.51
CA ARG A 153 -11.81 -17.99 -1.88
C ARG A 153 -10.99 -17.22 -2.91
N GLU A 154 -10.79 -15.94 -2.68
CA GLU A 154 -10.00 -15.07 -3.56
C GLU A 154 -8.52 -15.45 -3.56
N THR A 155 -7.98 -15.87 -2.42
CA THR A 155 -6.59 -16.34 -2.30
C THR A 155 -6.34 -17.63 -3.07
N LEU A 156 -7.32 -18.54 -3.12
CA LEU A 156 -7.20 -19.87 -3.73
C LEU A 156 -7.84 -20.02 -5.12
N PHE A 157 -8.50 -18.97 -5.64
CA PHE A 157 -9.37 -19.05 -6.83
C PHE A 157 -10.46 -20.12 -6.69
N PHE A 158 -10.99 -20.23 -5.49
CA PHE A 158 -11.97 -21.25 -5.15
C PHE A 158 -13.39 -20.82 -5.57
N PRO A 159 -14.18 -21.67 -6.26
CA PRO A 159 -15.53 -21.32 -6.70
C PRO A 159 -16.44 -20.88 -5.55
N GLY A 160 -17.24 -19.85 -5.78
CA GLY A 160 -18.08 -19.24 -4.72
C GLY A 160 -19.21 -20.10 -4.15
N LYS A 161 -19.50 -21.27 -4.72
CA LYS A 161 -20.62 -22.14 -4.29
C LYS A 161 -20.21 -23.27 -3.34
N GLU A 162 -18.93 -23.61 -3.28
CA GLU A 162 -18.46 -24.75 -2.48
C GLU A 162 -18.15 -24.30 -1.03
N PRO A 163 -18.37 -25.13 0.01
CA PRO A 163 -18.07 -24.73 1.38
C PRO A 163 -16.58 -24.59 1.65
N VAL A 164 -16.19 -23.60 2.47
CA VAL A 164 -14.81 -23.45 2.95
C VAL A 164 -14.52 -24.49 4.04
N THR A 165 -13.36 -25.16 3.96
CA THR A 165 -12.91 -26.19 4.90
C THR A 165 -11.65 -25.75 5.63
N ASP A 166 -11.26 -26.47 6.69
CA ASP A 166 -9.98 -26.23 7.38
C ASP A 166 -8.79 -26.39 6.43
N ALA A 167 -8.85 -27.35 5.50
CA ALA A 167 -7.81 -27.53 4.48
C ALA A 167 -7.69 -26.27 3.60
N HIS A 168 -8.82 -25.65 3.20
CA HIS A 168 -8.80 -24.39 2.46
C HIS A 168 -8.20 -23.24 3.28
N ALA A 169 -8.54 -23.11 4.56
CA ALA A 169 -7.95 -22.08 5.42
C ALA A 169 -6.43 -22.24 5.55
N ARG A 170 -5.94 -23.47 5.75
CA ARG A 170 -4.50 -23.76 5.84
C ARG A 170 -3.77 -23.56 4.51
N ARG A 171 -4.37 -23.94 3.37
CA ARG A 171 -3.85 -23.65 2.02
C ARG A 171 -3.74 -22.16 1.76
N ALA A 172 -4.77 -21.38 2.13
CA ALA A 172 -4.73 -19.93 1.99
C ALA A 172 -3.63 -19.29 2.86
N ALA A 173 -3.51 -19.73 4.11
CA ALA A 173 -2.47 -19.23 5.02
C ALA A 173 -1.04 -19.58 4.55
N LEU A 174 -0.81 -20.82 4.10
CA LEU A 174 0.49 -21.22 3.56
C LEU A 174 0.81 -20.47 2.24
N SER A 175 -0.18 -20.31 1.36
CA SER A 175 -0.04 -19.52 0.13
C SER A 175 0.33 -18.07 0.43
N ALA A 176 -0.31 -17.45 1.42
CA ALA A 176 0.00 -16.08 1.86
C ALA A 176 1.43 -15.97 2.42
N LEU A 177 1.88 -16.96 3.19
CA LEU A 177 3.25 -16.97 3.73
C LEU A 177 4.33 -17.20 2.65
N LEU A 178 4.06 -18.08 1.67
CA LEU A 178 4.97 -18.37 0.55
C LEU A 178 5.05 -17.22 -0.47
N THR A 179 4.00 -16.41 -0.57
CA THR A 179 3.97 -15.22 -1.43
C THR A 179 4.86 -14.14 -0.82
N TYR A 180 5.74 -13.54 -1.63
CA TYR A 180 6.66 -12.51 -1.17
C TYR A 180 5.98 -11.14 -1.15
N LEU A 181 5.82 -10.53 0.04
CA LEU A 181 5.09 -9.28 0.18
C LEU A 181 5.79 -8.08 -0.48
N ARG A 182 5.01 -7.29 -1.22
CA ARG A 182 5.43 -6.04 -1.87
C ARG A 182 4.32 -5.00 -1.83
N GLN A 183 4.67 -3.72 -1.76
CA GLN A 183 3.72 -2.63 -1.74
C GLN A 183 2.98 -2.48 -3.09
N ASN A 184 1.67 -2.23 -3.03
CA ASN A 184 0.82 -1.95 -4.21
C ASN A 184 -0.07 -0.70 -4.06
N VAL A 185 -0.24 -0.15 -2.85
CA VAL A 185 -1.00 1.08 -2.55
C VAL A 185 -0.24 1.93 -1.51
N GLY A 186 -0.66 3.18 -1.28
CA GLY A 186 -0.04 4.13 -0.34
C GLY A 186 -0.08 3.73 1.14
N SER A 187 0.66 2.68 1.50
CA SER A 187 0.75 2.05 2.84
C SER A 187 2.18 1.78 3.27
N CYS A 188 3.18 2.45 2.68
CA CYS A 188 4.60 2.14 2.90
C CYS A 188 5.01 2.05 4.39
N PHE A 189 4.41 2.89 5.26
CA PHE A 189 4.60 2.88 6.71
C PHE A 189 4.20 1.57 7.40
N ALA A 190 3.27 0.82 6.80
CA ALA A 190 2.83 -0.50 7.24
C ALA A 190 3.52 -1.61 6.46
N THR A 191 3.76 -1.42 5.15
CA THR A 191 4.42 -2.44 4.30
C THR A 191 5.83 -2.78 4.78
N ALA A 192 6.65 -1.80 5.15
CA ALA A 192 8.02 -2.07 5.61
C ALA A 192 8.03 -2.96 6.87
N PRO A 193 7.30 -2.61 7.95
CA PRO A 193 7.14 -3.50 9.11
C PRO A 193 6.52 -4.85 8.76
N ALA A 194 5.53 -4.89 7.86
CA ALA A 194 4.89 -6.14 7.44
C ALA A 194 5.88 -7.09 6.71
N ILE A 195 6.74 -6.58 5.83
CA ILE A 195 7.79 -7.38 5.19
C ILE A 195 8.77 -7.90 6.23
N LEU A 196 9.16 -7.08 7.21
CA LEU A 196 10.04 -7.49 8.31
C LEU A 196 9.40 -8.62 9.13
N ILE A 197 8.13 -8.49 9.53
CA ILE A 197 7.41 -9.54 10.26
C ILE A 197 7.31 -10.83 9.44
N GLN A 198 6.95 -10.74 8.16
CA GLN A 198 6.80 -11.91 7.29
C GLN A 198 8.13 -12.66 7.10
N SER A 199 9.23 -11.93 6.89
CA SER A 199 10.52 -12.52 6.56
C SER A 199 11.36 -12.92 7.78
N GLU A 200 11.29 -12.15 8.87
CA GLU A 200 12.12 -12.35 10.06
C GLU A 200 11.36 -12.97 11.24
N GLN A 201 10.02 -12.84 11.29
CA GLN A 201 9.16 -13.35 12.38
C GLN A 201 7.95 -14.16 11.84
N PRO A 202 8.15 -15.16 10.94
CA PRO A 202 7.05 -15.82 10.23
C PRO A 202 6.08 -16.61 11.15
N LEU A 203 6.49 -17.02 12.35
CA LEU A 203 5.58 -17.61 13.34
C LEU A 203 4.56 -16.58 13.87
N GLN A 204 5.00 -15.33 14.07
CA GLN A 204 4.11 -14.25 14.46
C GLN A 204 3.10 -13.94 13.34
N PHE A 205 3.57 -13.94 12.08
CA PHE A 205 2.69 -13.85 10.92
C PHE A 205 1.60 -14.94 10.90
N LEU A 206 1.96 -16.22 11.11
CA LEU A 206 0.97 -17.31 11.17
C LEU A 206 0.00 -17.16 12.34
N SER A 207 0.47 -16.68 13.48
CA SER A 207 -0.37 -16.36 14.64
C SER A 207 -1.40 -15.27 14.27
N ASP A 208 -0.96 -14.20 13.60
CA ASP A 208 -1.84 -13.12 13.15
C ASP A 208 -2.89 -13.64 12.15
N LEU A 209 -2.51 -14.49 11.19
CA LEU A 209 -3.49 -15.12 10.27
C LEU A 209 -4.49 -16.00 11.02
N GLY A 210 -4.05 -16.72 12.05
CA GLY A 210 -4.94 -17.50 12.91
C GLY A 210 -5.98 -16.63 13.63
N GLN A 211 -5.56 -15.48 14.16
CA GLN A 211 -6.49 -14.52 14.77
C GLN A 211 -7.43 -13.89 13.74
N LEU A 212 -6.92 -13.50 12.57
CA LEU A 212 -7.71 -12.88 11.51
C LEU A 212 -8.81 -13.83 10.99
N LEU A 213 -8.46 -15.07 10.69
CA LEU A 213 -9.41 -16.05 10.16
C LEU A 213 -10.36 -16.58 11.24
N GLY A 214 -9.88 -16.75 12.47
CA GLY A 214 -10.69 -17.29 13.57
C GLY A 214 -11.57 -16.25 14.28
N LEU A 215 -11.05 -15.04 14.50
CA LEU A 215 -11.71 -13.98 15.28
C LEU A 215 -12.18 -12.79 14.43
N GLY A 216 -11.75 -12.70 13.17
CA GLY A 216 -12.05 -11.55 12.31
C GLY A 216 -11.34 -10.26 12.73
N ARG A 217 -10.28 -10.35 13.54
CA ARG A 217 -9.54 -9.19 14.10
C ARG A 217 -8.14 -9.56 14.58
N ILE A 218 -7.26 -8.58 14.65
CA ILE A 218 -5.97 -8.67 15.36
C ILE A 218 -6.09 -7.90 16.67
N THR A 219 -5.60 -8.46 17.78
CA THR A 219 -5.59 -7.79 19.08
C THR A 219 -4.16 -7.61 19.60
N ARG A 220 -3.91 -6.46 20.23
CA ARG A 220 -2.67 -6.13 20.93
C ARG A 220 -2.99 -5.51 22.27
N VAL A 221 -2.21 -5.85 23.30
CA VAL A 221 -2.38 -5.31 24.66
C VAL A 221 -1.25 -4.33 24.94
N ILE A 222 -1.58 -3.11 25.34
CA ILE A 222 -0.62 -2.06 25.69
C ILE A 222 -1.03 -1.52 27.05
N GLU A 223 -0.15 -1.60 28.05
CA GLU A 223 -0.40 -1.09 29.41
C GLU A 223 -1.70 -1.60 30.09
N GLY A 224 -2.22 -2.74 29.63
CA GLY A 224 -3.46 -3.35 30.13
C GLY A 224 -4.70 -3.09 29.27
N ASP A 225 -4.62 -2.19 28.29
CA ASP A 225 -5.71 -1.90 27.35
C ASP A 225 -5.62 -2.80 26.10
N GLU A 226 -6.75 -3.40 25.71
CA GLU A 226 -6.87 -4.22 24.51
C GLU A 226 -7.23 -3.35 23.30
N TYR A 227 -6.32 -3.28 22.33
CA TYR A 227 -6.53 -2.65 21.03
C TYR A 227 -6.85 -3.72 20.00
N ALA A 228 -8.07 -3.68 19.45
CA ALA A 228 -8.53 -4.60 18.42
C ALA A 228 -8.71 -3.86 17.09
N VAL A 229 -8.18 -4.41 16.00
CA VAL A 229 -8.41 -3.93 14.63
C VAL A 229 -9.13 -5.01 13.82
N PRO A 230 -10.20 -4.67 13.08
CA PRO A 230 -10.96 -5.66 12.32
C PRO A 230 -10.16 -6.13 11.10
N LEU A 231 -10.41 -7.35 10.66
CA LEU A 231 -9.92 -7.86 9.39
C LEU A 231 -10.35 -6.94 8.26
N SER A 232 -9.38 -6.45 7.48
CA SER A 232 -9.68 -5.63 6.31
C SER A 232 -10.47 -6.45 5.29
N ALA A 233 -11.65 -5.95 4.92
CA ALA A 233 -12.50 -6.58 3.91
C ALA A 233 -12.00 -6.31 2.47
N SER A 234 -11.13 -5.32 2.33
CA SER A 234 -10.44 -5.00 1.09
C SER A 234 -9.01 -5.54 1.13
N TRP A 235 -8.52 -5.91 -0.03
CA TRP A 235 -7.12 -6.22 -0.28
C TRP A 235 -6.55 -5.34 -1.38
N GLY A 236 -7.10 -4.12 -1.48
CA GLY A 236 -6.58 -3.01 -2.27
C GLY A 236 -6.99 -3.07 -3.73
N VAL A 237 -6.35 -2.21 -4.51
CA VAL A 237 -6.70 -2.00 -5.93
C VAL A 237 -5.77 -2.74 -6.90
N GLY A 238 -4.70 -3.36 -6.40
CA GLY A 238 -3.65 -3.98 -7.22
C GLY A 238 -3.17 -3.06 -8.34
N ASP A 239 -2.93 -3.62 -9.51
CA ASP A 239 -2.48 -2.87 -10.70
C ASP A 239 -3.62 -2.17 -11.48
N LEU A 240 -4.88 -2.17 -10.99
CA LEU A 240 -6.03 -1.66 -11.75
C LEU A 240 -5.89 -0.20 -12.21
N TYR A 241 -5.15 0.61 -11.44
CA TYR A 241 -4.98 2.04 -11.67
C TYR A 241 -3.59 2.41 -12.16
N ARG A 242 -2.74 1.40 -12.42
CA ARG A 242 -1.39 1.61 -12.94
C ARG A 242 -1.50 2.31 -14.30
N PRO A 243 -1.02 3.57 -14.41
CA PRO A 243 -1.17 4.32 -15.63
C PRO A 243 -0.22 3.79 -16.71
N PHE A 244 -0.68 3.77 -17.95
CA PHE A 244 0.16 3.48 -19.11
C PHE A 244 -0.25 4.36 -20.29
N PHE A 245 0.73 4.70 -21.12
CA PHE A 245 0.48 5.44 -22.36
C PHE A 245 0.12 4.49 -23.49
N LEU A 246 -0.87 4.83 -24.31
CA LEU A 246 -1.29 3.98 -25.43
C LEU A 246 -0.15 3.69 -26.41
N HIS A 247 0.70 4.67 -26.72
CA HIS A 247 1.86 4.48 -27.62
C HIS A 247 2.91 3.49 -27.08
N SER A 248 2.95 3.24 -25.76
CA SER A 248 3.91 2.29 -25.17
C SER A 248 3.65 0.83 -25.59
N LEU A 249 2.46 0.54 -26.11
CA LEU A 249 2.05 -0.78 -26.59
C LEU A 249 2.38 -1.02 -28.07
N GLY A 250 2.97 -0.04 -28.75
CA GLY A 250 3.34 -0.12 -30.16
C GLY A 250 2.15 0.04 -31.13
N ASN A 251 2.31 -0.49 -32.35
CA ASN A 251 1.42 -0.20 -33.50
C ASN A 251 0.03 -0.85 -33.42
N HIS A 252 -0.11 -1.90 -32.60
CA HIS A 252 -1.35 -2.66 -32.47
C HIS A 252 -1.77 -2.76 -30.99
N PRO A 253 -2.05 -1.62 -30.34
CA PRO A 253 -2.26 -1.57 -28.89
C PRO A 253 -3.43 -2.45 -28.43
N TRP A 254 -4.51 -2.52 -29.22
CA TRP A 254 -5.69 -3.33 -28.88
C TRP A 254 -5.42 -4.83 -28.94
N THR A 255 -4.62 -5.28 -29.90
CA THR A 255 -4.20 -6.69 -30.00
C THR A 255 -3.25 -7.05 -28.85
N VAL A 256 -2.38 -6.12 -28.45
CA VAL A 256 -1.49 -6.29 -27.28
C VAL A 256 -2.32 -6.43 -26.00
N LEU A 257 -3.29 -5.54 -25.79
CA LEU A 257 -4.17 -5.60 -24.61
C LEU A 257 -5.05 -6.85 -24.60
N ALA A 258 -5.52 -7.30 -25.77
CA ALA A 258 -6.32 -8.53 -25.88
C ALA A 258 -5.54 -9.79 -25.51
N ALA A 259 -4.21 -9.78 -25.69
CA ALA A 259 -3.34 -10.88 -25.26
C ALA A 259 -3.08 -10.88 -23.73
N SER A 260 -3.34 -9.76 -23.03
CA SER A 260 -3.05 -9.64 -21.61
C SER A 260 -3.77 -10.71 -20.77
N PRO A 261 -3.04 -11.57 -20.02
CA PRO A 261 -3.66 -12.58 -19.17
C PRO A 261 -4.61 -11.98 -18.13
N GLY A 262 -4.25 -10.84 -17.54
CA GLY A 262 -5.07 -10.14 -16.55
C GLY A 262 -6.42 -9.69 -17.10
N ILE A 263 -6.42 -9.04 -18.27
CA ILE A 263 -7.65 -8.59 -18.93
C ILE A 263 -8.50 -9.80 -19.30
N ASN A 264 -7.91 -10.86 -19.85
CA ASN A 264 -8.64 -12.07 -20.22
C ASN A 264 -9.29 -12.77 -19.02
N VAL A 265 -8.57 -12.89 -17.90
CA VAL A 265 -9.11 -13.45 -16.65
C VAL A 265 -10.24 -12.57 -16.10
N ALA A 266 -10.09 -11.24 -16.15
CA ALA A 266 -11.11 -10.29 -15.70
C ALA A 266 -12.41 -10.39 -16.52
N LEU A 267 -12.31 -10.40 -17.85
CA LEU A 267 -13.46 -10.50 -18.74
C LEU A 267 -14.15 -11.87 -18.61
N LYS A 268 -13.38 -12.95 -18.47
CA LYS A 268 -13.93 -14.30 -18.23
C LYS A 268 -14.69 -14.37 -16.91
N ALA A 269 -14.18 -13.74 -15.84
CA ALA A 269 -14.85 -13.67 -14.54
C ALA A 269 -16.17 -12.86 -14.60
N ALA A 270 -16.25 -11.84 -15.47
CA ALA A 270 -17.48 -11.11 -15.75
C ALA A 270 -18.50 -11.91 -16.58
N GLY A 271 -18.10 -13.05 -17.17
CA GLY A 271 -18.94 -13.90 -18.01
C GLY A 271 -18.87 -13.58 -19.51
N VAL A 272 -17.87 -12.80 -19.94
CA VAL A 272 -17.60 -12.55 -21.36
C VAL A 272 -17.08 -13.85 -22.00
N LYS A 273 -17.72 -14.26 -23.10
CA LYS A 273 -17.32 -15.43 -23.91
C LYS A 273 -16.83 -15.07 -25.30
N GLU A 274 -16.96 -13.80 -25.68
CA GLU A 274 -16.53 -13.24 -26.96
C GLU A 274 -15.01 -12.98 -26.96
N GLU A 275 -14.41 -12.87 -28.14
CA GLU A 275 -12.99 -12.52 -28.27
C GLU A 275 -12.72 -11.10 -27.77
N SER A 276 -11.81 -10.98 -26.79
CA SER A 276 -11.44 -9.73 -26.11
C SER A 276 -11.06 -8.60 -27.09
N GLU A 277 -10.38 -8.93 -28.20
CA GLU A 277 -9.92 -7.93 -29.16
C GLU A 277 -11.08 -7.17 -29.84
N THR A 278 -12.18 -7.86 -30.15
CA THR A 278 -13.32 -7.26 -30.84
C THR A 278 -14.02 -6.27 -29.92
N LEU A 279 -14.19 -6.61 -28.65
CA LEU A 279 -14.78 -5.72 -27.65
C LEU A 279 -13.86 -4.53 -27.33
N LEU A 280 -12.54 -4.73 -27.25
CA LEU A 280 -11.58 -3.65 -27.05
C LEU A 280 -11.61 -2.62 -28.18
N LYS A 281 -11.66 -3.09 -29.43
CA LYS A 281 -11.81 -2.20 -30.61
C LYS A 281 -13.15 -1.48 -30.61
N ALA A 282 -14.23 -2.16 -30.21
CA ALA A 282 -15.56 -1.57 -30.14
C ALA A 282 -15.71 -0.52 -29.02
N ALA A 283 -14.94 -0.63 -27.94
CA ALA A 283 -15.00 0.27 -26.78
C ALA A 283 -14.50 1.70 -27.07
N LYS A 284 -13.77 1.94 -28.19
CA LYS A 284 -13.29 3.26 -28.65
C LYS A 284 -12.70 4.14 -27.54
N LEU A 285 -11.79 3.57 -26.74
CA LEU A 285 -11.22 4.19 -25.54
C LEU A 285 -10.54 5.55 -25.79
N SER A 286 -9.75 5.68 -26.86
CA SER A 286 -9.14 6.94 -27.30
C SER A 286 -8.57 6.82 -28.73
N GLU A 287 -8.57 7.92 -29.47
CA GLU A 287 -7.82 8.08 -30.72
C GLU A 287 -6.48 8.81 -30.52
N ASP A 288 -6.23 9.38 -29.32
CA ASP A 288 -4.98 10.06 -28.96
C ASP A 288 -3.89 9.07 -28.49
N PRO A 289 -2.73 8.97 -29.18
CA PRO A 289 -1.61 8.12 -28.77
C PRO A 289 -0.98 8.46 -27.41
N PHE A 290 -1.19 9.69 -26.90
CA PHE A 290 -0.72 10.14 -25.58
C PHE A 290 -1.77 9.97 -24.48
N ALA A 291 -2.93 9.41 -24.81
CA ALA A 291 -3.93 9.11 -23.81
C ALA A 291 -3.33 8.24 -22.70
N LEU A 292 -3.38 8.76 -21.48
CA LEU A 292 -3.02 8.05 -20.28
C LEU A 292 -4.23 7.19 -19.88
N LEU A 293 -4.08 5.87 -20.00
CA LEU A 293 -5.12 4.91 -19.65
C LEU A 293 -4.69 4.12 -18.41
N ASN A 294 -5.63 3.38 -17.84
CA ASN A 294 -5.36 2.37 -16.82
C ASN A 294 -6.27 1.14 -17.05
N PRO A 295 -5.92 -0.04 -16.49
CA PRO A 295 -6.70 -1.26 -16.66
C PRO A 295 -8.17 -1.13 -16.23
N ASP A 296 -8.46 -0.38 -15.18
CA ASP A 296 -9.83 -0.14 -14.70
C ASP A 296 -10.71 0.50 -15.78
N LEU A 297 -10.23 1.57 -16.42
CA LEU A 297 -10.91 2.24 -17.52
C LEU A 297 -11.13 1.31 -18.72
N VAL A 298 -10.13 0.47 -19.03
CA VAL A 298 -10.21 -0.53 -20.10
C VAL A 298 -11.32 -1.54 -19.78
N ILE A 299 -11.27 -2.19 -18.62
CA ILE A 299 -12.26 -3.20 -18.20
C ILE A 299 -13.66 -2.58 -18.14
N ARG A 300 -13.79 -1.42 -17.52
CA ARG A 300 -15.07 -0.69 -17.39
C ARG A 300 -15.69 -0.42 -18.76
N SER A 301 -14.91 0.11 -19.70
CA SER A 301 -15.42 0.47 -21.02
C SER A 301 -15.84 -0.76 -21.82
N VAL A 302 -15.02 -1.82 -21.79
CA VAL A 302 -15.33 -3.10 -22.44
C VAL A 302 -16.63 -3.71 -21.89
N LEU A 303 -16.84 -3.69 -20.57
CA LEU A 303 -18.04 -4.26 -19.96
C LEU A 303 -19.29 -3.40 -20.22
N LEU A 304 -19.18 -2.07 -20.28
CA LEU A 304 -20.30 -1.20 -20.69
C LEU A 304 -20.75 -1.56 -22.12
N THR A 305 -19.80 -1.74 -23.05
CA THR A 305 -20.08 -2.19 -24.41
C THR A 305 -20.72 -3.58 -24.44
N PHE A 306 -20.18 -4.55 -23.69
CA PHE A 306 -20.68 -5.93 -23.64
C PHE A 306 -22.12 -6.02 -23.11
N PHE A 307 -22.42 -5.33 -22.00
CA PHE A 307 -23.76 -5.32 -21.40
C PHE A 307 -24.74 -4.35 -22.08
N LYS A 308 -24.29 -3.59 -23.07
CA LYS A 308 -25.08 -2.61 -23.85
C LYS A 308 -25.76 -1.55 -22.95
N VAL A 309 -25.00 -1.03 -21.99
CA VAL A 309 -25.44 0.02 -21.06
C VAL A 309 -24.46 1.19 -21.06
N THR A 310 -24.96 2.40 -20.78
CA THR A 310 -24.11 3.59 -20.61
C THR A 310 -23.73 3.80 -19.14
N GLY A 311 -22.75 4.68 -18.88
CA GLY A 311 -22.44 5.12 -17.51
C GLY A 311 -23.65 5.72 -16.79
N GLU A 312 -24.46 6.50 -17.50
CA GLU A 312 -25.70 7.09 -16.97
C GLU A 312 -26.74 6.03 -16.60
N ASP A 313 -26.88 4.97 -17.41
CA ASP A 313 -27.80 3.86 -17.11
C ASP A 313 -27.42 3.17 -15.78
N VAL A 314 -26.12 3.06 -15.49
CA VAL A 314 -25.58 2.47 -14.25
C VAL A 314 -25.82 3.38 -13.04
N GLU A 315 -25.51 4.66 -13.15
CA GLU A 315 -25.72 5.62 -12.04
C GLU A 315 -27.21 5.78 -11.72
N THR A 316 -28.08 5.80 -12.73
CA THR A 316 -29.54 5.79 -12.55
C THR A 316 -30.02 4.55 -11.79
N TYR A 317 -29.39 3.39 -12.00
CA TYR A 317 -29.72 2.17 -11.27
C TYR A 317 -29.26 2.22 -9.80
N LYS A 318 -28.04 2.73 -9.54
CA LYS A 318 -27.49 2.88 -8.19
C LYS A 318 -28.27 3.89 -7.32
N ALA A 319 -28.83 4.93 -7.93
CA ALA A 319 -29.60 5.96 -7.24
C ALA A 319 -30.99 5.48 -6.75
N ARG A 320 -31.40 4.24 -7.07
CA ARG A 320 -32.67 3.69 -6.60
C ARG A 320 -32.61 3.38 -5.11
N PRO A 321 -33.68 3.65 -4.34
CA PRO A 321 -33.71 3.33 -2.92
C PRO A 321 -33.52 1.83 -2.71
N LYS A 322 -32.45 1.44 -2.01
CA LYS A 322 -32.23 0.07 -1.54
C LYS A 322 -33.20 -0.16 -0.37
N GLU A 323 -34.16 -1.08 -0.51
CA GLU A 323 -35.01 -1.47 0.61
C GLU A 323 -34.20 -2.26 1.66
N GLY A 324 -34.00 -1.67 2.85
CA GLY A 324 -33.57 -2.37 4.07
C GLY A 324 -32.06 -2.59 4.30
N ILE A 325 -31.65 -2.43 5.57
CA ILE A 325 -30.27 -2.44 6.11
C ILE A 325 -29.53 -3.79 5.97
N PHE A 326 -30.15 -4.82 5.41
CA PHE A 326 -29.53 -6.15 5.18
C PHE A 326 -29.29 -6.50 3.70
N GLY A 327 -29.55 -5.57 2.77
CA GLY A 327 -29.54 -5.83 1.33
C GLY A 327 -28.15 -6.06 0.68
N GLU A 328 -27.04 -5.81 1.38
CA GLU A 328 -25.70 -6.02 0.80
C GLU A 328 -25.25 -7.49 0.79
N LEU A 329 -25.92 -8.35 1.57
CA LEU A 329 -25.56 -9.76 1.70
C LEU A 329 -26.53 -10.73 1.02
N VAL A 330 -27.71 -10.26 0.59
CA VAL A 330 -28.67 -11.07 -0.16
C VAL A 330 -29.24 -10.25 -1.32
N VAL A 331 -28.67 -10.43 -2.51
CA VAL A 331 -29.28 -9.95 -3.76
C VAL A 331 -30.47 -10.87 -4.07
N THR A 332 -31.64 -10.58 -3.49
CA THR A 332 -32.89 -11.13 -4.03
C THR A 332 -33.07 -10.58 -5.44
N HIS A 333 -33.06 -11.45 -6.45
CA HIS A 333 -33.33 -11.10 -7.83
C HIS A 333 -34.71 -10.41 -7.94
N PRO A 334 -34.79 -9.10 -8.23
CA PRO A 334 -36.08 -8.46 -8.40
C PRO A 334 -36.71 -9.00 -9.68
N GLN A 335 -37.80 -9.76 -9.57
CA GLN A 335 -38.57 -10.18 -10.73
C GLN A 335 -39.25 -8.92 -11.33
N GLY A 336 -39.01 -8.65 -12.62
CA GLY A 336 -39.62 -7.52 -13.34
C GLY A 336 -38.72 -6.35 -13.76
N LEU A 337 -37.38 -6.50 -13.69
CA LEU A 337 -36.46 -5.43 -14.16
C LEU A 337 -36.55 -5.21 -15.68
N SER A 338 -36.58 -3.93 -16.11
CA SER A 338 -36.45 -3.55 -17.52
C SER A 338 -35.12 -4.00 -18.12
N GLY A 339 -35.04 -4.15 -19.45
CA GLY A 339 -33.82 -4.63 -20.13
C GLY A 339 -32.55 -3.85 -19.77
N LYS A 340 -32.64 -2.52 -19.68
CA LYS A 340 -31.54 -1.64 -19.25
C LYS A 340 -31.18 -1.81 -17.78
N SER A 341 -32.17 -1.93 -16.87
CA SER A 341 -31.90 -2.14 -15.44
C SER A 341 -31.27 -3.50 -15.16
N ARG A 342 -31.67 -4.54 -15.91
CA ARG A 342 -31.01 -5.85 -15.84
C ARG A 342 -29.58 -5.80 -16.39
N GLY A 343 -29.36 -5.07 -17.48
CA GLY A 343 -28.01 -4.80 -18.01
C GLY A 343 -27.11 -4.09 -16.98
N ALA A 344 -27.63 -3.07 -16.31
CA ALA A 344 -26.90 -2.32 -15.28
C ALA A 344 -26.56 -3.18 -14.06
N LEU A 345 -27.49 -4.02 -13.58
CA LEU A 345 -27.21 -4.97 -12.49
C LEU A 345 -26.12 -5.99 -12.87
N ASN A 346 -26.24 -6.57 -14.08
CA ASN A 346 -25.25 -7.52 -14.59
C ASN A 346 -23.88 -6.85 -14.77
N PHE A 347 -23.84 -5.60 -15.23
CA PHE A 347 -22.62 -4.80 -15.32
C PHE A 347 -21.99 -4.61 -13.94
N ILE A 348 -22.74 -4.18 -12.93
CA ILE A 348 -22.21 -3.96 -11.56
C ILE A 348 -21.60 -5.27 -11.02
N GLN A 349 -22.35 -6.38 -11.08
CA GLN A 349 -21.86 -7.68 -10.60
C GLN A 349 -20.71 -8.25 -11.43
N GLY A 350 -20.72 -8.04 -12.75
CA GLY A 350 -19.65 -8.48 -13.65
C GLY A 350 -18.37 -7.68 -13.46
N TYR A 351 -18.50 -6.36 -13.27
CA TYR A 351 -17.39 -5.44 -13.08
C TYR A 351 -16.68 -5.67 -11.74
N GLU A 352 -17.41 -5.90 -10.64
CA GLU A 352 -16.78 -6.29 -9.37
C GLU A 352 -16.00 -7.61 -9.51
N ARG A 353 -16.60 -8.64 -10.12
CA ARG A 353 -15.90 -9.91 -10.37
C ARG A 353 -14.67 -9.76 -11.28
N ALA A 354 -14.75 -8.88 -12.28
CA ALA A 354 -13.63 -8.60 -13.17
C ALA A 354 -12.47 -7.93 -12.43
N LYS A 355 -12.76 -6.92 -11.59
CA LYS A 355 -11.75 -6.25 -10.76
C LYS A 355 -11.05 -7.23 -9.83
N GLU A 356 -11.81 -8.06 -9.10
CA GLU A 356 -11.22 -9.06 -8.20
C GLU A 356 -10.34 -10.04 -8.95
N ALA A 357 -10.82 -10.58 -10.07
CA ALA A 357 -10.06 -11.54 -10.86
C ALA A 357 -8.81 -10.93 -11.51
N PHE A 358 -8.86 -9.66 -11.93
CA PHE A 358 -7.68 -8.94 -12.45
C PHE A 358 -6.61 -8.79 -11.38
N LYS A 359 -6.99 -8.31 -10.19
CA LYS A 359 -6.04 -8.11 -9.08
C LYS A 359 -5.41 -9.44 -8.64
N ALA A 360 -6.19 -10.51 -8.62
CA ALA A 360 -5.82 -11.71 -7.87
C ALA A 360 -4.81 -12.61 -8.61
N ILE A 361 -4.44 -12.22 -9.83
CA ILE A 361 -3.36 -12.88 -10.58
C ILE A 361 -1.98 -12.39 -10.12
N THR A 362 -1.84 -11.15 -9.63
CA THR A 362 -0.54 -10.58 -9.19
C THR A 362 -0.45 -10.33 -7.69
N ASP A 363 -1.57 -10.35 -6.98
CA ASP A 363 -1.64 -10.12 -5.53
C ASP A 363 -2.29 -11.30 -4.79
N ASN A 364 -1.85 -11.54 -3.55
CA ASN A 364 -2.45 -12.53 -2.65
C ASN A 364 -3.43 -11.83 -1.69
N ALA A 365 -4.73 -12.12 -1.84
CA ALA A 365 -5.80 -11.42 -1.13
C ALA A 365 -5.66 -11.48 0.40
N LEU A 366 -5.39 -12.67 0.98
CA LEU A 366 -5.23 -12.82 2.43
C LEU A 366 -3.99 -12.10 2.94
N LEU A 367 -2.86 -12.19 2.23
CA LEU A 367 -1.62 -11.49 2.60
C LEU A 367 -1.83 -9.96 2.61
N LYS A 368 -2.53 -9.43 1.60
CA LYS A 368 -2.84 -8.01 1.47
C LYS A 368 -3.86 -7.52 2.50
N ALA A 369 -4.88 -8.31 2.78
CA ALA A 369 -5.82 -8.01 3.85
C ALA A 369 -5.11 -7.97 5.22
N TRP A 370 -4.14 -8.88 5.47
CA TRP A 370 -3.31 -8.83 6.67
C TRP A 370 -2.47 -7.54 6.74
N GLU A 371 -1.76 -7.18 5.67
CA GLU A 371 -0.99 -5.92 5.57
C GLU A 371 -1.85 -4.69 5.91
N PHE A 372 -3.06 -4.59 5.36
CA PHE A 372 -3.95 -3.46 5.61
C PHE A 372 -4.62 -3.49 6.99
N THR A 373 -4.80 -4.68 7.55
CA THR A 373 -5.22 -4.81 8.95
C THR A 373 -4.11 -4.31 9.88
N LEU A 374 -2.83 -4.62 9.57
CA LEU A 374 -1.70 -4.05 10.30
C LEU A 374 -1.66 -2.53 10.18
N ALA A 375 -1.88 -1.97 8.98
CA ALA A 375 -1.89 -0.53 8.77
C ALA A 375 -2.90 0.20 9.69
N SER A 376 -4.02 -0.43 10.01
CA SER A 376 -5.03 0.08 10.94
C SER A 376 -4.51 0.22 12.39
N LEU A 377 -3.44 -0.48 12.76
CA LEU A 377 -2.81 -0.35 14.08
C LEU A 377 -2.06 0.98 14.26
N SER A 378 -1.76 1.69 13.17
CA SER A 378 -1.05 2.97 13.25
C SER A 378 -1.88 4.10 13.88
N GLU A 379 -3.21 3.97 13.89
CA GLU A 379 -4.13 4.98 14.45
C GLU A 379 -4.72 4.58 15.81
N THR A 380 -4.61 3.32 16.22
CA THR A 380 -5.26 2.83 17.45
C THR A 380 -4.65 3.41 18.73
N LYS A 381 -3.34 3.73 18.73
CA LYS A 381 -2.66 4.37 19.86
C LYS A 381 -2.78 5.89 19.86
N ALA A 382 -3.01 6.49 18.71
CA ALA A 382 -3.16 7.94 18.62
C ALA A 382 -4.57 8.32 19.09
N ASP A 383 -4.72 9.31 19.97
CA ASP A 383 -6.03 9.96 20.22
C ASP A 383 -6.53 10.72 18.95
N PHE A 384 -6.02 10.41 17.76
CA PHE A 384 -6.41 11.01 16.49
C PHE A 384 -7.87 10.72 16.15
N ALA A 385 -8.38 9.55 16.55
CA ALA A 385 -9.80 9.21 16.51
C ALA A 385 -10.66 10.23 17.27
N ARG A 386 -10.20 10.54 18.49
CA ARG A 386 -10.79 11.58 19.32
C ARG A 386 -10.63 12.92 18.62
N TRP A 387 -9.51 13.22 17.99
CA TRP A 387 -9.28 14.52 17.35
C TRP A 387 -10.17 14.75 16.13
N ASN A 388 -10.15 13.87 15.11
CA ASN A 388 -10.89 14.08 13.87
C ASN A 388 -12.42 14.04 14.11
N LEU A 389 -12.90 13.02 14.83
CA LEU A 389 -14.32 12.92 15.17
C LEU A 389 -14.74 14.09 16.06
N SER A 390 -14.02 14.39 17.16
CA SER A 390 -14.44 15.48 18.07
C SER A 390 -14.37 16.86 17.40
N SER A 391 -13.33 17.13 16.60
CA SER A 391 -13.24 18.38 15.83
C SER A 391 -14.38 18.50 14.82
N SER A 392 -14.79 17.39 14.18
CA SER A 392 -15.93 17.43 13.26
C SER A 392 -17.27 17.69 13.98
N LEU A 393 -17.45 17.14 15.18
CA LEU A 393 -18.68 17.25 15.97
C LEU A 393 -18.83 18.60 16.69
N GLY A 394 -17.71 19.25 17.00
CA GLY A 394 -17.65 20.50 17.75
C GLY A 394 -18.24 20.37 19.15
N LEU A 395 -17.57 19.59 20.00
CA LEU A 395 -18.02 19.29 21.37
C LEU A 395 -17.76 20.43 22.36
N HIS A 396 -17.00 21.46 21.96
CA HIS A 396 -16.71 22.62 22.80
C HIS A 396 -17.82 23.68 22.71
N PRO A 397 -18.19 24.35 23.83
CA PRO A 397 -19.21 25.39 23.83
C PRO A 397 -18.87 26.62 22.96
N GLU A 398 -17.58 26.91 22.77
CA GLU A 398 -17.12 28.05 21.97
C GLU A 398 -17.21 27.81 20.46
N GLU A 399 -17.54 26.60 20.02
CA GLU A 399 -17.62 26.25 18.60
C GLU A 399 -19.03 26.45 18.04
N PRO A 400 -19.30 27.56 17.32
CA PRO A 400 -20.64 27.84 16.80
C PRO A 400 -21.11 26.71 15.88
N ASP A 401 -22.41 26.42 15.95
CA ASP A 401 -23.08 25.32 15.23
C ASP A 401 -22.51 23.90 15.53
N GLY A 402 -21.71 23.74 16.58
CA GLY A 402 -21.29 22.45 17.13
C GLY A 402 -22.31 21.86 18.12
N ILE A 403 -22.14 20.58 18.48
CA ILE A 403 -22.97 19.91 19.49
C ILE A 403 -22.77 20.54 20.88
N GLY A 404 -21.53 20.94 21.21
CA GLY A 404 -21.20 21.58 22.49
C GLY A 404 -21.91 22.92 22.66
N HIS A 405 -21.93 23.74 21.61
CA HIS A 405 -22.65 25.02 21.61
C HIS A 405 -24.17 24.84 21.77
N LEU A 406 -24.76 23.89 21.03
CA LEU A 406 -26.19 23.56 21.17
C LEU A 406 -26.54 23.11 22.60
N LEU A 407 -25.72 22.23 23.16
CA LEU A 407 -25.91 21.75 24.53
C LEU A 407 -25.79 22.89 25.53
N TYR A 408 -24.78 23.74 25.39
CA TYR A 408 -24.59 24.91 26.25
C TYR A 408 -25.80 25.85 26.20
N GLU A 409 -26.27 26.23 25.01
CA GLU A 409 -27.43 27.11 24.83
C GLU A 409 -28.70 26.52 25.46
N LYS A 410 -28.97 25.23 25.22
CA LYS A 410 -30.18 24.56 25.74
C LYS A 410 -30.13 24.30 27.23
N ILE A 411 -28.95 23.97 27.77
CA ILE A 411 -28.76 23.79 29.21
C ILE A 411 -28.85 25.13 29.91
N GLN A 412 -28.25 26.18 29.37
CA GLN A 412 -28.35 27.53 29.92
C GLN A 412 -29.80 28.02 29.97
N GLU A 413 -30.56 27.85 28.88
CA GLU A 413 -32.00 28.18 28.84
C GLU A 413 -32.79 27.45 29.94
N LYS A 414 -32.48 26.17 30.20
CA LYS A 414 -33.14 25.38 31.25
C LYS A 414 -32.69 25.78 32.66
N VAL A 415 -31.41 26.10 32.86
CA VAL A 415 -30.88 26.59 34.14
C VAL A 415 -31.49 27.95 34.51
N GLU A 416 -31.64 28.86 33.55
CA GLU A 416 -32.27 30.16 33.75
C GLU A 416 -33.73 30.01 34.23
N ARG A 417 -34.51 29.11 33.59
CA ARG A 417 -35.88 28.81 34.04
C ARG A 417 -35.94 28.25 35.47
N VAL A 418 -35.02 27.34 35.82
CA VAL A 418 -34.98 26.79 37.17
C VAL A 418 -34.56 27.85 38.19
N ASN A 419 -33.69 28.79 37.82
CA ASN A 419 -33.36 29.93 38.69
C ASN A 419 -34.57 30.83 38.93
N GLU A 420 -35.40 31.08 37.91
CA GLU A 420 -36.68 31.79 38.08
C GLU A 420 -37.64 31.05 39.03
N GLU A 421 -37.74 29.71 38.90
CA GLU A 421 -38.54 28.86 39.82
C GLU A 421 -38.01 28.93 41.26
N ILE A 422 -36.68 28.90 41.44
CA ILE A 422 -36.02 29.03 42.75
C ILE A 422 -36.34 30.41 43.37
N GLU A 423 -36.30 31.48 42.59
CA GLU A 423 -36.65 32.83 43.06
C GLU A 423 -38.13 32.92 43.44
N GLU A 424 -39.04 32.33 42.65
CA GLU A 424 -40.47 32.28 42.96
C GLU A 424 -40.73 31.52 44.26
N HIS A 425 -40.17 30.31 44.40
CA HIS A 425 -40.31 29.50 45.61
C HIS A 425 -39.68 30.16 46.84
N SER A 426 -38.56 30.87 46.68
CA SER A 426 -37.93 31.63 47.76
C SER A 426 -38.81 32.80 48.21
N SER A 427 -39.38 33.55 47.26
CA SER A 427 -40.32 34.64 47.56
C SER A 427 -41.58 34.12 48.28
N ARG A 428 -42.14 33.00 47.82
CA ARG A 428 -43.30 32.34 48.46
C ARG A 428 -42.96 31.82 49.85
N TYR A 429 -41.77 31.23 50.03
CA TYR A 429 -41.29 30.79 51.33
C TYR A 429 -41.22 31.95 52.33
N ASP A 430 -40.65 33.09 51.93
CA ASP A 430 -40.54 34.28 52.78
C ASP A 430 -41.91 34.83 53.19
N GLN A 431 -42.88 34.82 52.27
CA GLN A 431 -44.27 35.20 52.56
C GLN A 431 -44.93 34.26 53.58
N PHE A 432 -44.85 32.95 53.39
CA PHE A 432 -45.41 31.98 54.34
C PHE A 432 -44.67 32.00 55.69
N TYR A 433 -43.36 32.24 55.69
CA TYR A 433 -42.56 32.38 56.90
C TYR A 433 -42.99 33.61 57.72
N ALA A 434 -43.19 34.75 57.07
CA ALA A 434 -43.70 35.97 57.70
C ALA A 434 -45.11 35.77 58.30
N GLN A 435 -46.01 35.09 57.56
CA GLN A 435 -47.35 34.76 58.03
C GLN A 435 -47.32 33.78 59.23
N ALA A 436 -46.49 32.74 59.18
CA ALA A 436 -46.32 31.78 60.27
C ALA A 436 -45.75 32.45 61.53
N LYS A 437 -44.77 33.37 61.37
CA LYS A 437 -44.22 34.19 62.46
C LYS A 437 -45.25 35.13 63.09
N TYR A 438 -46.09 35.75 62.26
CA TYR A 438 -47.18 36.60 62.72
C TYR A 438 -48.22 35.80 63.52
N LEU A 439 -48.63 34.62 63.03
CA LEU A 439 -49.53 33.71 63.74
C LEU A 439 -48.91 33.18 65.04
N GLU A 440 -47.61 32.85 65.05
CA GLU A 440 -46.87 32.47 66.26
C GLU A 440 -46.92 33.59 67.31
N GLY A 441 -46.73 34.84 66.89
CA GLY A 441 -46.87 36.03 67.74
C GLY A 441 -48.28 36.21 68.31
N ARG A 442 -49.33 35.96 67.51
CA ARG A 442 -50.74 36.03 67.95
C ARG A 442 -51.12 34.91 68.90
N VAL A 443 -50.64 33.68 68.67
CA VAL A 443 -50.84 32.54 69.58
C VAL A 443 -50.31 32.86 70.99
N ARG A 444 -49.21 33.62 71.11
CA ARG A 444 -48.64 34.06 72.40
C ARG A 444 -49.49 35.11 73.15
N HIS A 445 -50.42 35.80 72.47
CA HIS A 445 -51.22 36.90 73.02
C HIS A 445 -52.75 36.64 72.95
N ALA A 446 -53.17 35.41 72.66
CA ALA A 446 -54.59 35.07 72.51
C ALA A 446 -55.34 35.18 73.86
N SER A 447 -56.55 35.73 73.83
CA SER A 447 -57.30 36.10 75.05
C SER A 447 -58.43 35.12 75.42
N THR A 448 -58.75 34.16 74.53
CA THR A 448 -59.78 33.14 74.76
C THR A 448 -59.35 31.75 74.28
N GLU A 449 -59.87 30.70 74.92
CA GLU A 449 -59.51 29.30 74.62
C GLU A 449 -59.99 28.85 73.22
N SER A 450 -61.13 29.38 72.75
CA SER A 450 -61.65 29.16 71.39
C SER A 450 -60.78 29.81 70.32
N GLU A 451 -60.25 31.02 70.55
CA GLU A 451 -59.35 31.72 69.63
C GLU A 451 -58.00 31.00 69.53
N LEU A 452 -57.51 30.46 70.65
CA LEU A 452 -56.25 29.73 70.73
C LEU A 452 -56.30 28.39 69.99
N GLY A 453 -57.44 27.68 70.03
CA GLY A 453 -57.66 26.47 69.23
C GLY A 453 -57.65 26.73 67.72
N TRP A 454 -58.31 27.80 67.28
CA TRP A 454 -58.35 28.21 65.87
C TRP A 454 -56.97 28.67 65.36
N LEU A 455 -56.26 29.52 66.11
CA LEU A 455 -54.92 30.00 65.75
C LEU A 455 -53.88 28.86 65.69
N ARG A 456 -54.02 27.82 66.52
CA ARG A 456 -53.16 26.62 66.45
C ARG A 456 -53.42 25.81 65.19
N ALA A 457 -54.67 25.63 64.79
CA ALA A 457 -55.02 24.92 63.56
C ALA A 457 -54.49 25.66 62.32
N ASP A 458 -54.66 26.99 62.28
CA ASP A 458 -54.19 27.83 61.17
C ASP A 458 -52.64 27.88 61.11
N TYR A 459 -51.96 27.95 62.26
CA TYR A 459 -50.50 27.84 62.32
C TYR A 459 -49.98 26.49 61.81
N GLN A 460 -50.63 25.37 62.17
CA GLN A 460 -50.23 24.05 61.66
C GLN A 460 -50.41 23.94 60.14
N LEU A 461 -51.50 24.49 59.60
CA LEU A 461 -51.73 24.54 58.16
C LEU A 461 -50.63 25.37 57.45
N ARG A 462 -50.29 26.55 57.96
CA ARG A 462 -49.20 27.37 57.43
C ARG A 462 -47.83 26.72 57.56
N LYS A 463 -47.59 25.95 58.62
CA LYS A 463 -46.37 25.16 58.79
C LYS A 463 -46.27 24.02 57.77
N MET A 464 -47.38 23.36 57.46
CA MET A 464 -47.42 22.36 56.39
C MET A 464 -47.15 22.99 55.02
N GLU A 465 -47.76 24.15 54.73
CA GLU A 465 -47.49 24.91 53.50
C GLU A 465 -46.03 25.37 53.40
N LEU A 466 -45.45 25.86 54.51
CA LEU A 466 -44.04 26.26 54.58
C LEU A 466 -43.11 25.07 54.27
N ASN A 467 -43.34 23.92 54.90
CA ASN A 467 -42.56 22.71 54.66
C ASN A 467 -42.69 22.22 53.21
N ARG A 468 -43.88 22.35 52.61
CA ARG A 468 -44.12 22.01 51.20
C ARG A 468 -43.32 22.91 50.27
N VAL A 469 -43.39 24.23 50.46
CA VAL A 469 -42.64 25.19 49.62
C VAL A 469 -41.13 25.06 49.84
N LEU A 470 -40.69 24.74 51.06
CA LEU A 470 -39.28 24.44 51.36
C LEU A 470 -38.81 23.21 50.57
N SER A 471 -39.60 22.13 50.57
CA SER A 471 -39.30 20.94 49.76
C SER A 471 -39.25 21.27 48.27
N GLU A 472 -40.24 22.00 47.74
CA GLU A 472 -40.28 22.41 46.33
C GLU A 472 -39.06 23.26 45.94
N ARG A 473 -38.63 24.17 46.82
CA ARG A 473 -37.44 24.99 46.63
C ARG A 473 -36.16 24.16 46.65
N ASP A 474 -36.01 23.27 47.63
CA ASP A 474 -34.82 22.43 47.78
C ASP A 474 -34.72 21.42 46.60
N ASP A 475 -35.84 20.90 46.11
CA ASP A 475 -35.93 20.09 44.89
C ASP A 475 -35.51 20.89 43.63
N ALA A 476 -35.92 22.15 43.54
CA ALA A 476 -35.51 23.05 42.44
C ALA A 476 -34.00 23.39 42.50
N TYR A 477 -33.44 23.61 43.69
CA TYR A 477 -32.00 23.79 43.87
C TYR A 477 -31.20 22.55 43.44
N GLU A 478 -31.63 21.35 43.82
CA GLU A 478 -31.02 20.10 43.39
C GLU A 478 -31.10 19.90 41.87
N ARG A 479 -32.26 20.21 41.28
CA ARG A 479 -32.46 20.18 39.82
C ARG A 479 -31.53 21.17 39.10
N GLY A 480 -31.45 22.41 39.57
CA GLY A 480 -30.58 23.45 39.02
C GLY A 480 -29.10 23.08 39.10
N ARG A 481 -28.65 22.52 40.23
CA ARG A 481 -27.29 22.02 40.41
C ARG A 481 -26.95 20.90 39.42
N LYS A 482 -27.85 19.94 39.23
CA LYS A 482 -27.64 18.84 38.28
C LYS A 482 -27.61 19.33 36.83
N LEU A 483 -28.49 20.26 36.44
CA LEU A 483 -28.47 20.87 35.11
C LEU A 483 -27.16 21.62 34.84
N ALA A 484 -26.64 22.38 35.81
CA ALA A 484 -25.38 23.10 35.68
C ALA A 484 -24.17 22.17 35.45
N ASN A 485 -24.19 20.97 36.06
CA ASN A 485 -23.14 19.96 35.90
C ASN A 485 -23.37 19.00 34.72
N LEU A 486 -24.51 19.12 34.02
CA LEU A 486 -24.89 18.17 32.98
C LEU A 486 -23.98 18.27 31.74
N LEU A 487 -23.59 19.47 31.33
CA LEU A 487 -22.73 19.69 30.16
C LEU A 487 -21.35 18.99 30.30
N PRO A 488 -20.54 19.25 31.35
CA PRO A 488 -19.24 18.60 31.49
C PRO A 488 -19.38 17.08 31.64
N PHE A 489 -20.42 16.60 32.34
CA PHE A 489 -20.72 15.17 32.46
C PHE A 489 -21.00 14.52 31.10
N LEU A 490 -21.85 15.13 30.27
CA LEU A 490 -22.19 14.60 28.94
C LEU A 490 -20.97 14.58 28.01
N ILE A 491 -20.15 15.64 28.02
CA ILE A 491 -18.92 15.70 27.21
C ILE A 491 -17.95 14.59 27.60
N GLU A 492 -17.72 14.38 28.91
CA GLU A 492 -16.83 13.33 29.41
C GLU A 492 -17.37 11.92 29.08
N PHE A 493 -18.67 11.69 29.29
CA PHE A 493 -19.32 10.44 28.95
C PHE A 493 -19.20 10.11 27.46
N TYR A 494 -19.56 11.04 26.58
CA TYR A 494 -19.48 10.82 25.13
C TYR A 494 -18.05 10.62 24.66
N ALA A 495 -17.06 11.32 25.23
CA ALA A 495 -15.65 11.13 24.90
C ALA A 495 -15.19 9.67 25.12
N VAL A 496 -15.67 9.01 26.17
CA VAL A 496 -15.41 7.58 26.42
C VAL A 496 -16.19 6.70 25.43
N LYS A 497 -17.50 6.96 25.26
CA LYS A 497 -18.36 6.15 24.39
C LYS A 497 -18.02 6.24 22.91
N PHE A 498 -17.44 7.34 22.43
CA PHE A 498 -16.98 7.41 21.05
C PHE A 498 -15.94 6.32 20.73
N LYS A 499 -15.05 5.97 21.68
CA LYS A 499 -14.07 4.88 21.47
C LYS A 499 -14.72 3.49 21.38
N GLU A 500 -15.83 3.29 22.09
CA GLU A 500 -16.60 2.04 22.08
C GLU A 500 -17.46 1.88 20.82
N TYR A 501 -17.91 3.00 20.22
CA TYR A 501 -18.84 2.99 19.09
C TYR A 501 -18.19 3.34 17.75
N PHE A 502 -17.04 3.99 17.73
CA PHE A 502 -16.35 4.40 16.51
C PHE A 502 -14.88 3.99 16.54
N GLN A 503 -14.31 3.77 15.35
CA GLN A 503 -12.88 3.51 15.17
C GLN A 503 -12.47 3.75 13.72
N GLU A 504 -11.26 4.26 13.54
CA GLU A 504 -10.63 4.41 12.24
C GLU A 504 -9.95 3.10 11.84
N VAL A 505 -10.14 2.75 10.58
CA VAL A 505 -9.50 1.60 9.95
C VAL A 505 -8.90 2.03 8.63
N TYR A 506 -7.78 1.43 8.27
CA TYR A 506 -7.11 1.72 7.01
C TYR A 506 -7.93 1.16 5.85
N ASP A 507 -8.26 2.02 4.89
CA ASP A 507 -9.00 1.73 3.66
C ASP A 507 -8.06 1.87 2.45
N ALA A 508 -7.65 0.72 1.93
CA ALA A 508 -6.79 0.60 0.75
C ALA A 508 -7.50 0.94 -0.58
N GLU A 509 -8.82 1.13 -0.56
CA GLU A 509 -9.63 1.48 -1.73
C GLU A 509 -10.05 2.96 -1.76
N MET A 510 -9.67 3.74 -0.75
CA MET A 510 -10.01 5.16 -0.65
C MET A 510 -9.34 5.99 -1.75
N ARG A 511 -10.13 6.76 -2.51
CA ARG A 511 -9.66 7.49 -3.72
C ARG A 511 -10.06 8.95 -3.73
N ASP A 512 -10.26 9.53 -2.56
CA ASP A 512 -10.84 10.85 -2.40
C ASP A 512 -9.91 11.99 -2.89
N ILE A 513 -8.69 11.67 -3.34
CA ILE A 513 -7.69 12.60 -3.86
C ILE A 513 -7.13 12.04 -5.18
N SER A 514 -6.94 12.89 -6.19
CA SER A 514 -6.35 12.50 -7.47
C SER A 514 -4.86 12.11 -7.29
N PRO A 515 -4.45 10.87 -7.65
CA PRO A 515 -3.03 10.51 -7.66
C PRO A 515 -2.26 11.35 -8.68
N ASN A 516 -1.05 11.77 -8.31
CA ASN A 516 -0.02 12.10 -9.28
C ASN A 516 0.43 10.79 -9.97
N PRO A 517 0.67 10.73 -11.29
CA PRO A 517 1.13 9.51 -11.97
C PRO A 517 2.41 8.86 -11.43
N TYR A 518 3.14 9.56 -10.55
CA TYR A 518 4.37 9.08 -9.91
C TYR A 518 4.24 8.79 -8.41
N ASP A 519 3.08 9.06 -7.81
CA ASP A 519 2.81 8.73 -6.40
C ASP A 519 2.08 7.38 -6.33
N ASP A 520 2.33 6.62 -5.26
CA ASP A 520 1.55 5.42 -4.96
C ASP A 520 0.05 5.76 -4.92
N THR A 521 -0.82 4.83 -5.34
CA THR A 521 -2.27 5.08 -5.34
C THR A 521 -2.71 5.54 -3.94
N PRO A 522 -3.41 6.68 -3.81
CA PRO A 522 -3.82 7.21 -2.52
C PRO A 522 -4.67 6.17 -1.80
N ALA A 523 -4.49 6.13 -0.49
CA ALA A 523 -5.23 5.34 0.46
C ALA A 523 -5.23 6.11 1.79
N GLY A 524 -5.98 5.63 2.79
CA GLY A 524 -6.06 6.37 4.03
C GLY A 524 -6.92 5.67 5.07
N PHE A 525 -7.55 6.44 5.93
CA PHE A 525 -8.34 5.94 7.03
C PHE A 525 -9.79 6.31 6.86
N ARG A 526 -10.66 5.37 7.23
CA ARG A 526 -12.11 5.52 7.20
C ARG A 526 -12.68 5.24 8.59
N LEU A 527 -13.67 6.03 8.97
CA LEU A 527 -14.40 5.83 10.21
C LEU A 527 -15.36 4.64 10.07
N LEU A 528 -15.36 3.79 11.07
CA LEU A 528 -16.22 2.63 11.19
C LEU A 528 -17.10 2.77 12.43
N TYR A 529 -18.37 2.38 12.30
CA TYR A 529 -19.35 2.36 13.38
C TYR A 529 -19.54 0.93 13.91
N LYS A 530 -19.31 0.74 15.22
CA LYS A 530 -19.26 -0.56 15.92
C LYS A 530 -20.61 -1.02 16.46
N HIS A 531 -21.61 -0.13 16.49
CA HIS A 531 -22.94 -0.40 17.08
C HIS A 531 -22.90 -0.82 18.56
N GLY A 532 -21.84 -0.50 19.31
CA GLY A 532 -21.62 -0.95 20.68
C GLY A 532 -21.31 -2.45 20.81
N ARG A 533 -20.90 -3.10 19.71
CA ARG A 533 -20.64 -4.55 19.67
C ARG A 533 -19.14 -4.83 19.66
N THR A 534 -18.73 -5.91 20.33
CA THR A 534 -17.34 -6.37 20.34
C THR A 534 -16.96 -7.18 19.09
N SER A 535 -17.95 -7.77 18.40
CA SER A 535 -17.74 -8.57 17.19
C SER A 535 -17.49 -7.69 15.97
N THR A 536 -16.30 -7.79 15.39
CA THR A 536 -15.86 -6.99 14.24
C THR A 536 -16.62 -7.26 12.95
N SER A 537 -17.19 -8.46 12.81
CA SER A 537 -18.02 -8.85 11.66
C SER A 537 -19.32 -8.04 11.51
N LEU A 538 -19.74 -7.35 12.57
CA LEU A 538 -20.97 -6.57 12.62
C LEU A 538 -20.73 -5.07 12.51
N TRP A 539 -19.47 -4.67 12.34
CA TRP A 539 -19.06 -3.28 12.23
C TRP A 539 -19.26 -2.77 10.81
N THR A 540 -19.61 -1.49 10.66
CA THR A 540 -19.97 -0.90 9.36
C THR A 540 -19.08 0.30 9.04
N MET A 541 -18.40 0.27 7.90
CA MET A 541 -17.63 1.40 7.38
C MET A 541 -18.55 2.53 6.91
N ILE A 542 -18.11 3.78 7.07
CA ILE A 542 -18.86 4.97 6.66
C ILE A 542 -18.27 5.52 5.37
N HIS A 543 -19.03 5.43 4.28
CA HIS A 543 -18.63 5.86 2.94
C HIS A 543 -19.20 7.21 2.53
N SER A 544 -20.38 7.56 3.05
CA SER A 544 -21.14 8.72 2.60
C SER A 544 -21.52 9.67 3.74
N PRO A 545 -21.82 10.95 3.41
CA PRO A 545 -22.44 11.88 4.34
C PRO A 545 -23.69 11.32 5.04
N VAL A 546 -24.52 10.58 4.29
CA VAL A 546 -25.78 10.02 4.77
C VAL A 546 -25.52 8.95 5.82
N GLU A 547 -24.59 8.02 5.53
CA GLU A 547 -24.17 6.99 6.49
C GLU A 547 -23.55 7.58 7.75
N TYR A 548 -22.79 8.68 7.62
CA TYR A 548 -22.22 9.40 8.76
C TYR A 548 -23.31 9.92 9.70
N ILE A 549 -24.29 10.65 9.16
CA ILE A 549 -25.42 11.18 9.95
C ILE A 549 -26.29 10.06 10.54
N GLN A 550 -26.51 8.98 9.81
CA GLN A 550 -27.24 7.80 10.31
C GLN A 550 -26.51 7.13 11.47
N SER A 551 -25.18 7.01 11.39
CA SER A 551 -24.35 6.44 12.43
C SER A 551 -24.37 7.31 13.69
N LEU A 552 -24.24 8.64 13.55
CA LEU A 552 -24.37 9.58 14.68
C LEU A 552 -25.75 9.53 15.33
N THR A 553 -26.81 9.51 14.51
CA THR A 553 -28.19 9.39 15.03
C THR A 553 -28.37 8.10 15.82
N SER A 554 -27.89 6.98 15.28
CA SER A 554 -27.96 5.67 15.94
C SER A 554 -27.15 5.63 17.23
N PHE A 555 -26.00 6.29 17.26
CA PHE A 555 -25.16 6.42 18.45
C PHE A 555 -25.90 7.13 19.58
N PHE A 556 -26.44 8.34 19.35
CA PHE A 556 -27.12 9.10 20.39
C PHE A 556 -28.35 8.37 20.94
N ILE A 557 -29.12 7.69 20.07
CA ILE A 557 -30.26 6.85 20.49
C ILE A 557 -29.80 5.67 21.35
N ALA A 558 -28.71 4.99 20.96
CA ALA A 558 -28.21 3.83 21.70
C ALA A 558 -27.69 4.23 23.10
N THR A 559 -26.98 5.35 23.19
CA THR A 559 -26.42 5.85 24.45
C THR A 559 -27.47 6.47 25.39
N GLU A 560 -28.60 6.95 24.87
CA GLU A 560 -29.68 7.54 25.67
C GLU A 560 -30.20 6.56 26.75
N ALA A 561 -30.35 5.28 26.39
CA ALA A 561 -30.81 4.24 27.30
C ALA A 561 -29.82 3.93 28.44
N GLU A 562 -28.52 4.11 28.19
CA GLU A 562 -27.46 3.94 29.18
C GLU A 562 -27.38 5.16 30.10
N LEU A 563 -27.36 6.36 29.51
CA LEU A 563 -27.34 7.64 30.22
C LEU A 563 -28.56 7.84 31.12
N SER A 564 -29.75 7.41 30.69
CA SER A 564 -30.98 7.52 31.48
C SER A 564 -30.92 6.80 32.84
N ARG A 565 -29.93 5.92 33.06
CA ARG A 565 -29.71 5.20 34.33
C ARG A 565 -28.66 5.87 35.23
N ALA A 566 -28.02 6.94 34.79
CA ALA A 566 -27.01 7.67 35.56
C ALA A 566 -27.65 8.50 36.67
N HIS A 567 -26.99 8.62 37.81
CA HIS A 567 -27.49 9.35 38.98
C HIS A 567 -27.65 10.85 38.72
N GLU A 568 -26.79 11.37 37.84
CA GLU A 568 -26.78 12.75 37.35
C GLU A 568 -28.06 13.09 36.57
N ILE A 569 -28.75 12.09 36.00
CA ILE A 569 -29.94 12.26 35.13
C ILE A 569 -31.27 11.98 35.85
N GLU A 570 -31.25 11.24 36.97
CA GLU A 570 -32.44 10.75 37.68
C GLU A 570 -33.55 11.80 37.93
N THR A 571 -33.17 13.05 38.22
CA THR A 571 -34.10 14.14 38.55
C THR A 571 -34.28 15.17 37.42
N VAL A 572 -33.67 14.93 36.26
CA VAL A 572 -33.69 15.82 35.07
C VAL A 572 -33.97 15.03 33.77
N GLN A 573 -34.69 13.92 33.88
CA GLN A 573 -34.85 12.96 32.78
C GLN A 573 -35.63 13.53 31.58
N ALA A 574 -36.65 14.34 31.84
CA ALA A 574 -37.42 15.00 30.78
C ALA A 574 -36.55 15.99 30.02
N GLU A 575 -35.77 16.80 30.75
CA GLU A 575 -34.83 17.76 30.19
C GLU A 575 -33.72 17.08 29.39
N PHE A 576 -33.22 15.94 29.88
CA PHE A 576 -32.24 15.13 29.19
C PHE A 576 -32.78 14.57 27.86
N THR A 577 -34.00 14.01 27.85
CA THR A 577 -34.64 13.48 26.63
C THR A 577 -34.83 14.58 25.57
N ASP A 578 -35.21 15.78 26.00
CA ASP A 578 -35.29 16.96 25.12
C ASP A 578 -33.92 17.30 24.49
N LEU A 579 -32.84 17.24 25.28
CA LEU A 579 -31.48 17.53 24.81
C LEU A 579 -31.03 16.51 23.75
N ILE A 580 -31.27 15.22 23.97
CA ILE A 580 -30.94 14.17 22.98
C ILE A 580 -31.73 14.38 21.69
N THR A 581 -33.03 14.69 21.81
CA THR A 581 -33.88 14.99 20.66
C THR A 581 -33.36 16.21 19.88
N ALA A 582 -32.93 17.27 20.58
CA ALA A 582 -32.33 18.44 19.98
C ALA A 582 -31.03 18.12 19.24
N ILE A 583 -30.15 17.29 19.81
CA ILE A 583 -28.92 16.81 19.15
C ILE A 583 -29.28 16.07 17.86
N ILE A 584 -30.21 15.11 17.91
CA ILE A 584 -30.60 14.30 16.74
C ILE A 584 -31.16 15.17 15.62
N ILE A 585 -31.98 16.18 15.95
CA ILE A 585 -32.50 17.13 14.97
C ILE A 585 -31.36 17.97 14.39
N HIS A 586 -30.42 18.42 15.22
CA HIS A 586 -29.29 19.26 14.80
C HIS A 586 -28.34 18.53 13.85
N VAL A 587 -27.93 17.29 14.18
CA VAL A 587 -27.00 16.53 13.31
C VAL A 587 -27.59 16.19 11.95
N LYS A 588 -28.91 16.18 11.81
CA LYS A 588 -29.61 15.94 10.53
C LYS A 588 -29.67 17.18 9.63
N ARG A 589 -29.31 18.36 10.13
CA ARG A 589 -29.30 19.61 9.36
C ARG A 589 -28.11 19.62 8.37
N PRO A 590 -28.31 20.01 7.09
CA PRO A 590 -27.21 20.18 6.14
C PRO A 590 -26.12 21.14 6.65
N GLU A 591 -26.52 22.18 7.38
CA GLU A 591 -25.63 23.21 7.94
C GLU A 591 -24.65 22.62 8.95
N PHE A 592 -25.07 21.63 9.75
CA PHE A 592 -24.19 20.94 10.69
C PHE A 592 -23.04 20.24 9.95
N LEU A 593 -23.36 19.58 8.83
CA LEU A 593 -22.40 18.84 8.03
C LEU A 593 -21.44 19.79 7.29
N GLU A 594 -21.94 20.87 6.69
CA GLU A 594 -21.10 21.91 6.08
C GLU A 594 -20.12 22.50 7.10
N ASN A 595 -20.60 22.86 8.28
CA ASN A 595 -19.77 23.39 9.35
C ASN A 595 -18.77 22.35 9.91
N SER A 596 -19.08 21.05 9.82
CA SER A 596 -18.14 19.99 10.18
C SER A 596 -16.88 20.03 9.29
N PHE A 597 -17.03 20.29 7.99
CA PHE A 597 -15.89 20.48 7.09
C PHE A 597 -15.11 21.75 7.41
N HIS A 598 -15.78 22.87 7.74
CA HIS A 598 -15.12 24.10 8.12
C HIS A 598 -14.33 23.97 9.44
N ARG A 599 -14.89 23.26 10.43
CA ARG A 599 -14.19 22.96 11.70
C ARG A 599 -12.93 22.13 11.45
N LEU A 600 -13.01 21.10 10.62
CA LEU A 600 -11.84 20.29 10.24
C LEU A 600 -10.80 21.12 9.50
N ALA A 601 -11.19 21.93 8.52
CA ALA A 601 -10.27 22.80 7.80
C ALA A 601 -9.53 23.76 8.75
N ARG A 602 -10.23 24.31 9.76
CA ARG A 602 -9.61 25.15 10.80
C ARG A 602 -8.66 24.34 11.70
N ALA A 603 -9.06 23.17 12.16
CA ALA A 603 -8.28 22.31 13.03
C ALA A 603 -6.95 21.89 12.38
N TYR A 604 -6.96 21.61 11.08
CA TYR A 604 -5.78 21.18 10.32
C TYR A 604 -5.09 22.30 9.51
N LYS A 605 -5.55 23.55 9.64
CA LYS A 605 -5.03 24.73 8.90
C LYS A 605 -5.08 24.54 7.37
N GLU A 606 -6.14 23.90 6.87
CA GLU A 606 -6.40 23.67 5.46
C GLU A 606 -7.27 24.80 4.86
N PRO A 607 -7.21 25.04 3.54
CA PRO A 607 -8.05 26.04 2.89
C PRO A 607 -9.54 25.68 3.00
N MET A 608 -10.37 26.65 3.39
CA MET A 608 -11.82 26.47 3.44
C MET A 608 -12.40 26.43 2.01
N ILE A 609 -13.13 25.37 1.70
CA ILE A 609 -13.83 25.19 0.43
C ILE A 609 -15.25 25.74 0.55
N LYS A 610 -15.66 26.61 -0.39
CA LYS A 610 -17.03 27.10 -0.47
C LYS A 610 -17.95 25.99 -0.97
N ASP A 611 -19.07 25.74 -0.29
CA ASP A 611 -20.03 24.67 -0.61
C ASP A 611 -19.38 23.27 -0.62
N PRO A 612 -18.97 22.76 0.56
CA PRO A 612 -18.20 21.52 0.66
C PRO A 612 -18.98 20.28 0.19
N LEU A 613 -20.32 20.28 0.29
CA LEU A 613 -21.16 19.13 -0.07
C LEU A 613 -21.17 18.86 -1.58
N ASN A 614 -21.07 19.90 -2.40
CA ASN A 614 -20.98 19.78 -3.86
C ASN A 614 -19.53 19.64 -4.38
N HIS A 615 -18.54 19.72 -3.48
CA HIS A 615 -17.11 19.72 -3.81
C HIS A 615 -16.29 18.77 -2.93
N LEU A 616 -16.86 17.60 -2.59
CA LEU A 616 -16.21 16.58 -1.76
C LEU A 616 -14.88 16.06 -2.33
N ASP A 617 -14.68 16.16 -3.65
CA ASP A 617 -13.46 15.79 -4.38
C ASP A 617 -12.27 16.73 -4.10
N LYS A 618 -12.54 17.94 -3.61
CA LYS A 618 -11.51 18.94 -3.29
C LYS A 618 -11.11 18.93 -1.82
N ILE A 619 -11.78 18.13 -1.00
CA ILE A 619 -11.61 18.07 0.45
C ILE A 619 -10.72 16.88 0.80
N GLN A 620 -9.54 17.14 1.33
CA GLN A 620 -8.57 16.09 1.69
C GLN A 620 -8.99 15.33 2.96
N ARG A 621 -9.60 16.02 3.93
CA ARG A 621 -10.06 15.44 5.19
C ARG A 621 -11.56 15.62 5.37
N LYS A 622 -12.27 14.49 5.38
CA LYS A 622 -13.69 14.39 5.65
C LYS A 622 -13.88 13.85 7.07
N PRO A 623 -15.03 14.13 7.74
CA PRO A 623 -15.30 13.59 9.08
C PRO A 623 -15.16 12.07 9.17
N TRP A 624 -15.44 11.35 8.08
CA TRP A 624 -15.38 9.89 8.01
C TRP A 624 -14.21 9.34 7.18
N ALA A 625 -13.39 10.17 6.52
CA ALA A 625 -12.34 9.68 5.62
C ALA A 625 -11.20 10.68 5.43
N TYR A 626 -9.93 10.24 5.49
CA TYR A 626 -8.76 11.11 5.32
C TYR A 626 -7.50 10.33 4.91
N THR A 627 -6.55 10.97 4.20
CA THR A 627 -5.33 10.31 3.66
C THR A 627 -4.10 10.33 4.56
N SER A 628 -4.06 11.15 5.63
CA SER A 628 -2.86 11.32 6.46
C SER A 628 -3.13 11.06 7.94
N GLY A 629 -2.42 10.11 8.57
CA GLY A 629 -2.37 10.01 10.03
C GLY A 629 -1.57 8.84 10.60
N GLY A 630 -1.46 7.72 9.89
CA GLY A 630 -0.60 6.60 10.30
C GLY A 630 0.90 6.90 10.17
N THR A 631 1.66 6.66 11.23
CA THR A 631 3.14 6.67 11.20
C THR A 631 3.71 5.28 11.49
N MET A 632 4.91 5.01 11.01
CA MET A 632 5.60 3.76 11.33
C MET A 632 5.88 3.66 12.85
N GLN A 633 6.13 4.79 13.52
CA GLN A 633 6.39 4.85 14.95
C GLN A 633 5.19 4.40 15.79
N THR A 634 3.98 4.88 15.46
CA THR A 634 2.74 4.48 16.14
C THR A 634 2.39 3.04 15.84
N LEU A 635 2.53 2.61 14.58
CA LEU A 635 2.29 1.23 14.15
C LEU A 635 3.17 0.23 14.91
N VAL A 636 4.49 0.44 14.90
CA VAL A 636 5.46 -0.43 15.58
C VAL A 636 5.19 -0.48 17.08
N SER A 637 4.92 0.67 17.69
CA SER A 637 4.59 0.72 19.12
C SER A 637 3.33 -0.07 19.45
N CYS A 638 2.28 0.10 18.64
CA CYS A 638 1.01 -0.60 18.85
C CYS A 638 1.16 -2.11 18.63
N TYR A 639 1.80 -2.50 17.52
CA TYR A 639 1.99 -3.90 17.15
C TYR A 639 2.81 -4.69 18.18
N TYR A 640 3.87 -4.10 18.72
CA TYR A 640 4.75 -4.76 19.69
C TYR A 640 4.39 -4.45 21.16
N GLY A 641 3.23 -3.86 21.43
CA GLY A 641 2.76 -3.69 22.82
C GLY A 641 3.53 -2.64 23.63
N ARG A 642 4.14 -1.64 22.99
CA ARG A 642 5.08 -0.71 23.62
C ARG A 642 4.40 0.54 24.16
N SER A 643 4.73 0.90 25.39
CA SER A 643 4.34 2.18 26.01
C SER A 643 5.08 3.36 25.38
N GLN A 644 6.37 3.22 25.13
CA GLN A 644 7.21 4.25 24.52
C GLN A 644 7.41 4.00 23.02
N TYR A 645 7.56 5.11 22.28
CA TYR A 645 7.92 5.04 20.88
C TYR A 645 9.31 4.40 20.69
N PRO A 646 9.52 3.63 19.62
CA PRO A 646 10.82 3.08 19.31
C PRO A 646 11.85 4.18 19.03
N LYS A 647 13.11 3.92 19.37
CA LYS A 647 14.19 4.88 19.21
C LYS A 647 14.52 5.11 17.75
N GLU A 648 14.55 6.37 17.35
CA GLU A 648 14.93 6.79 16.01
C GLU A 648 16.12 7.77 16.04
N SER A 649 16.91 7.74 14.97
CA SER A 649 17.89 8.78 14.64
C SER A 649 17.46 9.41 13.32
N GLY A 650 17.25 10.72 13.32
CA GLY A 650 16.78 11.47 12.16
C GLY A 650 17.69 12.65 11.84
N ARG A 651 17.93 12.90 10.55
CA ARG A 651 18.76 14.02 10.06
C ARG A 651 18.17 14.64 8.80
N TRP A 652 18.13 15.97 8.78
CA TRP A 652 17.95 16.72 7.54
C TRP A 652 19.28 16.81 6.79
N VAL A 653 19.24 16.69 5.47
CA VAL A 653 20.42 16.57 4.59
C VAL A 653 20.33 17.58 3.46
N GLU A 654 21.47 18.10 3.04
CA GLU A 654 21.56 19.12 1.98
C GLU A 654 22.04 18.55 0.63
N ASN A 655 22.49 17.29 0.61
CA ASN A 655 22.93 16.56 -0.59
C ASN A 655 22.97 15.04 -0.35
N GLU A 656 23.11 14.27 -1.43
CA GLU A 656 23.17 12.80 -1.40
C GLU A 656 24.41 12.26 -0.68
N THR A 657 25.51 13.01 -0.66
CA THR A 657 26.72 12.62 0.08
C THR A 657 26.48 12.66 1.59
N GLU A 658 25.79 13.69 2.07
CA GLU A 658 25.37 13.78 3.47
C GLU A 658 24.39 12.69 3.87
N LEU A 659 23.44 12.35 2.99
CA LEU A 659 22.52 11.25 3.25
C LEU A 659 23.28 9.92 3.40
N LEU A 660 24.18 9.61 2.46
CA LEU A 660 24.98 8.40 2.54
C LEU A 660 25.86 8.41 3.81
N ALA A 661 26.50 9.53 4.14
CA ALA A 661 27.31 9.64 5.34
C ALA A 661 26.49 9.41 6.61
N PHE A 662 25.33 10.06 6.73
CA PHE A 662 24.39 9.87 7.83
C PHE A 662 24.01 8.40 8.03
N LEU A 663 23.66 7.69 6.96
CA LEU A 663 23.27 6.28 7.04
C LEU A 663 24.43 5.40 7.52
N LEU A 664 25.64 5.62 7.00
CA LEU A 664 26.83 4.86 7.40
C LEU A 664 27.22 5.12 8.86
N ASP A 665 27.25 6.40 9.28
CA ASP A 665 27.61 6.80 10.64
C ASP A 665 26.60 6.28 11.66
N THR A 666 25.31 6.34 11.34
CA THR A 666 24.27 5.81 12.23
C THR A 666 24.42 4.31 12.47
N ILE A 667 24.85 3.54 11.46
CA ILE A 667 25.10 2.09 11.61
C ILE A 667 26.36 1.83 12.44
N ARG A 668 27.42 2.65 12.28
CA ARG A 668 28.66 2.57 13.08
C ARG A 668 28.42 2.81 14.56
N GLU A 669 27.43 3.65 14.89
CA GLU A 669 27.06 3.99 16.26
C GLU A 669 26.17 2.94 16.94
N LEU A 670 25.67 1.93 16.20
CA LEU A 670 24.84 0.87 16.78
C LEU A 670 25.64 0.00 17.76
N PRO A 671 24.98 -0.64 18.75
CA PRO A 671 25.62 -1.61 19.63
C PRO A 671 26.30 -2.74 18.85
N LEU A 672 27.45 -3.23 19.34
CA LEU A 672 28.21 -4.31 18.68
C LEU A 672 27.39 -5.58 18.42
N SER A 673 26.43 -5.91 19.31
CA SER A 673 25.52 -7.04 19.11
C SER A 673 24.68 -6.88 17.84
N ALA A 674 24.14 -5.68 17.58
CA ALA A 674 23.38 -5.38 16.38
C ALA A 674 24.28 -5.36 15.13
N GLN A 675 25.47 -4.75 15.24
CA GLN A 675 26.44 -4.75 14.12
C GLN A 675 26.82 -6.18 13.70
N ASN A 676 27.06 -7.08 14.66
CA ASN A 676 27.42 -8.47 14.37
C ASN A 676 26.29 -9.21 13.65
N GLN A 677 25.03 -8.99 14.04
CA GLN A 677 23.88 -9.58 13.31
C GLN A 677 23.87 -9.17 11.83
N PHE A 678 24.20 -7.91 11.53
CA PHE A 678 24.28 -7.42 10.14
C PHE A 678 25.53 -7.90 9.39
N ARG A 679 26.64 -8.17 10.10
CA ARG A 679 27.84 -8.80 9.49
C ARG A 679 27.56 -10.25 9.11
N GLU A 680 26.82 -10.97 9.94
CA GLU A 680 26.55 -12.40 9.79
C GLU A 680 25.39 -12.68 8.82
N SER A 681 24.37 -11.82 8.77
CA SER A 681 23.20 -12.01 7.93
C SER A 681 22.92 -10.81 7.02
N ARG A 682 22.84 -11.08 5.71
CA ARG A 682 22.49 -10.09 4.69
C ARG A 682 21.01 -9.75 4.63
N ASP A 683 20.16 -10.61 5.20
CA ASP A 683 18.72 -10.51 5.07
C ASP A 683 18.09 -9.65 6.19
N LYS A 684 18.82 -9.46 7.31
CA LYS A 684 18.41 -8.62 8.43
C LYS A 684 18.27 -7.14 8.05
N SER A 685 17.21 -6.52 8.56
CA SER A 685 16.85 -5.14 8.23
C SER A 685 16.74 -4.19 9.40
N LEU A 686 16.85 -2.90 9.09
CA LEU A 686 16.43 -1.78 9.94
C LEU A 686 15.22 -1.09 9.30
N LEU A 687 14.24 -0.71 10.12
CA LEU A 687 13.18 0.18 9.66
C LEU A 687 13.76 1.57 9.40
N ALA A 688 13.36 2.17 8.27
CA ALA A 688 13.89 3.45 7.79
C ALA A 688 12.80 4.28 7.13
N PHE A 689 12.99 5.60 7.09
CA PHE A 689 12.07 6.51 6.41
C PHE A 689 12.78 7.67 5.71
N SER A 690 12.17 8.10 4.61
CA SER A 690 12.36 9.40 3.97
C SER A 690 11.17 10.31 4.33
N PRO A 691 11.21 11.59 3.96
CA PRO A 691 10.09 12.51 4.18
C PRO A 691 8.74 12.05 3.62
N THR A 692 8.73 11.15 2.64
CA THR A 692 7.51 10.71 1.95
C THR A 692 7.36 9.19 1.84
N HIS A 693 8.30 8.40 2.39
CA HIS A 693 8.31 6.95 2.18
C HIS A 693 8.96 6.19 3.33
N ALA A 694 8.41 5.04 3.70
CA ALA A 694 9.04 4.10 4.63
C ALA A 694 9.58 2.88 3.89
N PHE A 695 10.75 2.39 4.30
CA PHE A 695 11.49 1.34 3.60
C PHE A 695 12.38 0.52 4.55
N LEU A 696 13.01 -0.53 4.04
CA LEU A 696 13.88 -1.41 4.81
C LEU A 696 15.35 -1.18 4.46
N CYS A 697 16.10 -0.57 5.38
CA CYS A 697 17.55 -0.47 5.26
C CYS A 697 18.18 -1.86 5.44
N LYS A 698 19.24 -2.14 4.67
CA LYS A 698 19.91 -3.44 4.55
C LYS A 698 21.41 -3.30 4.85
N PRO A 699 21.81 -3.15 6.13
CA PRO A 699 23.21 -2.91 6.51
C PRO A 699 24.19 -4.00 6.04
N GLY A 700 23.74 -5.26 5.97
CA GLY A 700 24.57 -6.41 5.57
C GLY A 700 24.82 -6.54 4.06
N TRP A 701 24.33 -5.62 3.22
CA TRP A 701 24.59 -5.67 1.79
C TRP A 701 26.05 -5.32 1.47
N ARG A 702 26.73 -6.19 0.71
CA ARG A 702 28.21 -6.25 0.60
C ARG A 702 28.91 -4.91 0.38
N LYS A 703 28.41 -4.04 -0.52
CA LYS A 703 29.04 -2.73 -0.80
C LYS A 703 28.72 -1.68 0.26
N PHE A 704 27.51 -1.71 0.83
CA PHE A 704 27.09 -0.82 1.90
C PHE A 704 27.76 -1.21 3.23
N GLN A 705 27.88 -2.51 3.52
CA GLN A 705 28.64 -3.04 4.64
C GLN A 705 30.09 -2.53 4.65
N LYS A 706 30.77 -2.59 3.51
CA LYS A 706 32.13 -2.03 3.39
C LYS A 706 32.22 -0.55 3.73
N GLY A 707 31.12 0.21 3.63
CA GLY A 707 31.07 1.63 3.95
C GLY A 707 31.05 1.91 5.45
N TRP A 708 30.35 1.10 6.24
CA TRP A 708 30.27 1.29 7.69
C TRP A 708 31.27 0.42 8.45
N ASP A 709 31.66 -0.74 7.92
CA ASP A 709 32.60 -1.71 8.52
C ASP A 709 34.06 -1.41 8.13
N ASN A 710 34.53 -0.20 8.45
CA ASN A 710 35.92 0.23 8.26
C ASN A 710 36.29 1.39 9.19
N ASP A 711 37.59 1.63 9.35
CA ASP A 711 38.14 2.67 10.24
C ASP A 711 38.32 4.05 9.57
N LEU A 712 37.93 4.22 8.30
CA LEU A 712 38.10 5.47 7.56
C LEU A 712 37.01 6.48 7.90
N TYR A 713 37.39 7.76 7.92
CA TYR A 713 36.42 8.87 8.00
C TYR A 713 35.43 8.79 6.83
N THR A 714 34.14 8.91 7.14
CA THR A 714 33.03 8.53 6.24
C THR A 714 33.05 9.28 4.92
N TYR A 715 33.23 10.61 4.94
CA TYR A 715 33.33 11.40 3.70
C TYR A 715 34.59 11.06 2.89
N THR A 716 35.70 10.75 3.56
CA THR A 716 36.93 10.30 2.88
C THR A 716 36.70 8.97 2.19
N TRP A 717 36.02 8.03 2.86
CA TRP A 717 35.66 6.75 2.29
C TRP A 717 34.76 6.92 1.05
N ILE A 718 33.68 7.70 1.16
CA ILE A 718 32.76 7.96 0.05
C ILE A 718 33.52 8.57 -1.15
N ARG A 719 34.35 9.59 -0.90
CA ARG A 719 35.11 10.25 -1.98
C ARG A 719 36.09 9.29 -2.67
N ASP A 720 36.90 8.58 -1.89
CA ASP A 720 38.06 7.86 -2.42
C ASP A 720 37.73 6.46 -2.91
N HIS A 721 36.79 5.76 -2.27
CA HIS A 721 36.40 4.41 -2.66
C HIS A 721 35.18 4.38 -3.58
N TRP A 722 34.42 5.47 -3.68
CA TRP A 722 33.18 5.47 -4.47
C TRP A 722 33.14 6.50 -5.59
N ILE A 723 33.29 7.78 -5.27
CA ILE A 723 33.14 8.86 -6.26
C ILE A 723 34.29 8.84 -7.27
N ARG A 724 35.54 8.87 -6.80
CA ARG A 724 36.73 8.95 -7.68
C ARG A 724 36.83 7.78 -8.67
N PRO A 725 36.62 6.50 -8.29
CA PRO A 725 36.65 5.39 -9.24
C PRO A 725 35.60 5.51 -10.35
N GLN A 726 34.40 5.98 -10.04
CA GLN A 726 33.34 6.19 -11.03
C GLN A 726 33.63 7.37 -11.95
N GLN A 727 34.16 8.46 -11.41
CA GLN A 727 34.63 9.60 -12.21
C GLN A 727 35.75 9.18 -13.19
N ALA A 728 36.67 8.33 -12.73
CA ALA A 728 37.72 7.77 -13.58
C ALA A 728 37.14 6.89 -14.71
N PHE A 729 36.15 6.04 -14.39
CA PHE A 729 35.44 5.25 -15.39
C PHE A 729 34.77 6.17 -16.43
N LEU A 730 33.97 7.15 -16.00
CA LEU A 730 33.29 8.10 -16.90
C LEU A 730 34.28 8.91 -17.75
N SER A 731 35.37 9.38 -17.14
CA SER A 731 36.41 10.15 -17.85
C SER A 731 37.13 9.33 -18.93
N SER A 732 37.13 8.00 -18.81
CA SER A 732 37.66 7.09 -19.84
C SER A 732 36.68 6.80 -20.97
N GLN A 733 35.40 7.15 -20.83
CA GLN A 733 34.39 6.95 -21.87
C GLN A 733 34.41 8.11 -22.88
N ILE A 734 34.94 7.85 -24.07
CA ILE A 734 34.91 8.79 -25.21
C ILE A 734 34.03 8.19 -26.30
N LEU A 735 32.95 8.89 -26.65
CA LEU A 735 31.98 8.45 -27.65
C LEU A 735 32.39 9.01 -29.02
N ASP A 736 32.63 8.13 -29.99
CA ASP A 736 32.84 8.54 -31.39
C ASP A 736 31.51 8.82 -32.11
N SER A 737 31.58 9.32 -33.35
CA SER A 737 30.40 9.63 -34.17
C SER A 737 29.44 8.44 -34.32
N ARG A 738 29.94 7.21 -34.47
CA ARG A 738 29.10 6.01 -34.62
C ARG A 738 28.41 5.63 -33.32
N MET A 739 29.13 5.74 -32.20
CA MET A 739 28.58 5.50 -30.87
C MET A 739 27.50 6.54 -30.52
N MET A 740 27.72 7.82 -30.83
CA MET A 740 26.72 8.87 -30.61
C MET A 740 25.48 8.68 -31.50
N GLU A 741 25.65 8.31 -32.78
CA GLU A 741 24.54 7.97 -33.67
C GLU A 741 23.74 6.77 -33.17
N PHE A 742 24.42 5.72 -32.69
CA PHE A 742 23.80 4.55 -32.07
C PHE A 742 22.96 4.94 -30.85
N LEU A 743 23.51 5.73 -29.93
CA LEU A 743 22.79 6.21 -28.75
C LEU A 743 21.61 7.11 -29.12
N ALA A 744 21.78 8.00 -30.10
CA ALA A 744 20.69 8.85 -30.58
C ALA A 744 19.53 8.01 -31.15
N ASP A 745 19.82 6.93 -31.88
CA ASP A 745 18.78 6.03 -32.37
C ASP A 745 18.08 5.29 -31.21
N LYS A 746 18.81 4.82 -30.20
CA LYS A 746 18.21 4.22 -28.98
C LYS A 746 17.31 5.23 -28.26
N ILE A 747 17.77 6.47 -28.05
CA ILE A 747 16.99 7.53 -27.39
C ILE A 747 15.72 7.88 -28.20
N SER A 748 15.76 7.77 -29.53
CA SER A 748 14.59 8.02 -30.38
C SER A 748 13.40 7.10 -30.09
N HIS A 749 13.61 5.95 -29.44
CA HIS A 749 12.54 5.04 -29.03
C HIS A 749 11.71 5.58 -27.86
N PHE A 750 12.28 6.47 -27.03
CA PHE A 750 11.55 7.22 -26.01
C PHE A 750 10.76 8.40 -26.59
N ILE A 751 10.95 8.68 -27.88
CA ILE A 751 10.29 9.77 -28.58
C ILE A 751 9.13 9.21 -29.43
N PRO A 752 7.94 9.82 -29.35
CA PRO A 752 6.79 9.39 -30.13
C PRO A 752 7.08 9.47 -31.63
N GLU A 753 6.56 8.50 -32.39
CA GLU A 753 6.94 8.26 -33.79
C GLU A 753 6.81 9.52 -34.67
N GLY A 754 5.73 10.28 -34.52
CA GLY A 754 5.50 11.53 -35.25
C GLY A 754 6.55 12.62 -35.02
N TYR A 755 7.29 12.56 -33.90
CA TYR A 755 8.34 13.52 -33.54
C TYR A 755 9.76 13.00 -33.79
N ARG A 756 9.95 11.70 -34.08
CA ARG A 756 11.30 11.13 -34.36
C ARG A 756 12.03 11.83 -35.51
N PRO A 757 11.39 12.21 -36.64
CA PRO A 757 12.08 12.95 -37.71
C PRO A 757 12.54 14.34 -37.26
N ILE A 758 11.76 15.01 -36.40
CA ILE A 758 12.09 16.33 -35.83
C ILE A 758 13.28 16.19 -34.89
N TYR A 759 13.26 15.18 -34.01
CA TYR A 759 14.38 14.85 -33.13
C TYR A 759 15.68 14.62 -33.91
N LYS A 760 15.66 13.75 -34.93
CA LYS A 760 16.86 13.46 -35.74
C LYS A 760 17.38 14.72 -36.44
N ARG A 761 16.48 15.62 -36.88
CA ARG A 761 16.86 16.91 -37.48
C ARG A 761 17.48 17.87 -36.46
N ALA A 762 16.93 17.93 -35.25
CA ALA A 762 17.38 18.83 -34.19
C ALA A 762 18.79 18.49 -33.69
N LEU A 763 19.15 17.20 -33.66
CA LEU A 763 20.50 16.76 -33.27
C LEU A 763 21.56 17.05 -34.34
N GLY A 764 21.18 17.01 -35.62
CA GLY A 764 22.14 17.18 -36.72
C GLY A 764 23.18 16.06 -36.80
N THR A 765 24.39 16.37 -37.26
CA THR A 765 25.50 15.42 -37.38
C THR A 765 26.53 15.64 -36.27
N PHE A 766 27.05 14.55 -35.71
CA PHE A 766 28.07 14.58 -34.67
C PHE A 766 29.47 14.67 -35.28
N SER A 767 30.11 15.84 -35.17
CA SER A 767 31.44 16.11 -35.74
C SER A 767 32.60 15.97 -34.74
N LEU A 768 32.32 15.92 -33.44
CA LEU A 768 33.32 15.84 -32.36
C LEU A 768 32.99 14.69 -31.45
N SER A 769 34.02 13.98 -30.95
CA SER A 769 33.85 13.00 -29.89
C SER A 769 33.44 13.69 -28.59
N LEU A 770 32.43 13.15 -27.91
CA LEU A 770 31.87 13.69 -26.68
C LEU A 770 31.97 12.67 -25.55
N ARG A 771 32.01 13.15 -24.31
CA ARG A 771 31.76 12.34 -23.12
C ARG A 771 30.25 12.10 -22.95
N PRO A 772 29.84 11.08 -22.16
CA PRO A 772 28.42 10.78 -21.93
C PRO A 772 27.59 11.97 -21.42
N ASN A 773 28.11 12.72 -20.45
CA ASN A 773 27.47 13.91 -19.89
C ASN A 773 27.34 15.05 -20.95
N GLU A 774 28.39 15.26 -21.75
CA GLU A 774 28.39 16.26 -22.82
C GLU A 774 27.39 15.92 -23.93
N LEU A 775 27.27 14.64 -24.31
CA LEU A 775 26.26 14.16 -25.27
C LEU A 775 24.86 14.40 -24.74
N ARG A 776 24.60 14.05 -23.47
CA ARG A 776 23.31 14.28 -22.82
C ARG A 776 22.93 15.77 -22.85
N ASP A 777 23.84 16.64 -22.42
CA ASP A 777 23.60 18.08 -22.39
C ASP A 777 23.36 18.64 -23.79
N HIS A 778 24.09 18.14 -24.80
CA HIS A 778 23.85 18.48 -26.20
C HIS A 778 22.43 18.11 -26.64
N ILE A 779 21.98 16.88 -26.35
CA ILE A 779 20.63 16.39 -26.71
C ILE A 779 19.55 17.24 -26.03
N LEU A 780 19.64 17.46 -24.72
CA LEU A 780 18.64 18.21 -23.96
C LEU A 780 18.59 19.67 -24.41
N LYS A 781 19.74 20.29 -24.67
CA LYS A 781 19.81 21.66 -25.19
C LYS A 781 19.18 21.78 -26.57
N SER A 782 19.49 20.87 -27.49
CA SER A 782 18.91 20.86 -28.84
C SER A 782 17.39 20.73 -28.82
N LEU A 783 16.85 19.91 -27.91
CA LEU A 783 15.40 19.71 -27.75
C LEU A 783 14.67 20.84 -27.01
N SER A 784 15.36 21.61 -26.16
CA SER A 784 14.74 22.70 -25.39
C SER A 784 14.11 23.80 -26.25
N TYR A 785 14.55 23.94 -27.51
CA TYR A 785 14.04 24.92 -28.46
C TYR A 785 12.74 24.47 -29.18
N GLU A 786 12.45 23.16 -29.17
CA GLU A 786 11.34 22.55 -29.90
C GLU A 786 9.98 22.80 -29.21
N ARG A 787 8.97 23.24 -29.99
CA ARG A 787 7.65 23.63 -29.45
C ARG A 787 6.94 22.50 -28.70
N TRP A 788 7.06 21.27 -29.18
CA TRP A 788 6.41 20.11 -28.57
C TRP A 788 7.02 19.75 -27.20
N MET A 789 8.30 20.06 -26.97
CA MET A 789 9.02 19.81 -25.71
C MET A 789 8.98 20.98 -24.71
N ARG A 790 8.32 22.11 -25.04
CA ARG A 790 8.30 23.32 -24.20
C ARG A 790 7.55 23.16 -22.88
N GLN A 791 6.75 22.10 -22.72
CA GLN A 791 6.20 21.74 -21.42
C GLN A 791 7.32 21.10 -20.59
N GLY A 792 7.93 21.86 -19.66
CA GLY A 792 9.14 21.46 -18.92
C GLY A 792 9.10 20.10 -18.22
N HIS A 793 7.91 19.53 -18.01
CA HIS A 793 7.74 18.16 -17.50
C HIS A 793 8.29 17.09 -18.47
N GLN A 794 8.11 17.25 -19.78
CA GLN A 794 8.52 16.26 -20.77
C GLN A 794 10.05 16.17 -20.91
N LEU A 795 10.74 17.32 -20.84
CA LEU A 795 12.21 17.37 -20.87
C LEU A 795 12.82 16.69 -19.63
N LYS A 796 12.16 16.84 -18.47
CA LYS A 796 12.58 16.17 -17.23
C LYS A 796 12.49 14.65 -17.35
N ILE A 797 11.35 14.12 -17.82
CA ILE A 797 11.18 12.67 -18.05
C ILE A 797 12.25 12.15 -19.01
N LEU A 798 12.46 12.84 -20.14
CA LEU A 798 13.47 12.43 -21.11
C LEU A 798 14.88 12.42 -20.51
N SER A 799 15.22 13.39 -19.66
CA SER A 799 16.53 13.42 -19.00
C SER A 799 16.76 12.19 -18.12
N GLU A 800 15.73 11.73 -17.40
CA GLU A 800 15.80 10.51 -16.58
C GLU A 800 15.96 9.25 -17.43
N GLU A 801 15.24 9.15 -18.56
CA GLU A 801 15.37 8.00 -19.48
C GLU A 801 16.74 7.96 -20.15
N ILE A 802 17.34 9.11 -20.49
CA ILE A 802 18.72 9.18 -21.02
C ILE A 802 19.72 8.70 -19.96
N ASP A 803 19.61 9.18 -18.72
CA ASP A 803 20.52 8.80 -17.64
C ASP A 803 20.45 7.30 -17.34
N SER A 804 19.22 6.77 -17.30
CA SER A 804 18.94 5.34 -17.12
C SER A 804 19.52 4.50 -18.26
N LEU A 805 19.36 4.96 -19.51
CA LEU A 805 19.93 4.30 -20.68
C LEU A 805 21.45 4.27 -20.61
N LEU A 806 22.09 5.41 -20.37
CA LEU A 806 23.56 5.51 -20.30
C LEU A 806 24.13 4.58 -19.22
N TYR A 807 23.48 4.48 -18.07
CA TYR A 807 23.87 3.56 -17.00
C TYR A 807 23.85 2.09 -17.47
N GLY A 808 22.80 1.67 -18.19
CA GLY A 808 22.65 0.29 -18.64
C GLY A 808 23.57 -0.11 -19.81
N VAL A 809 23.88 0.84 -20.72
CA VAL A 809 24.57 0.53 -21.98
C VAL A 809 26.08 0.75 -21.96
N LEU A 810 26.61 1.57 -21.06
CA LEU A 810 28.04 1.89 -21.01
C LEU A 810 28.87 0.76 -20.36
N PRO A 811 30.09 0.46 -20.86
CA PRO A 811 30.74 1.09 -22.01
C PRO A 811 30.24 0.54 -23.35
N LEU A 812 30.31 1.38 -24.39
CA LEU A 812 30.11 0.94 -25.78
C LEU A 812 31.41 0.40 -26.36
N PHE A 813 31.32 -0.63 -27.20
CA PHE A 813 32.50 -1.20 -27.85
C PHE A 813 32.17 -1.77 -29.24
N PRO A 814 33.14 -1.82 -30.15
CA PRO A 814 32.95 -2.42 -31.46
C PRO A 814 32.92 -3.94 -31.39
N GLU A 815 32.14 -4.56 -32.28
CA GLU A 815 31.92 -6.02 -32.34
C GLU A 815 33.20 -6.88 -32.27
N HIS A 816 34.29 -6.49 -32.94
CA HIS A 816 35.56 -7.25 -32.91
C HIS A 816 36.20 -7.43 -31.52
N GLN A 817 35.78 -6.66 -30.51
CA GLN A 817 36.24 -6.82 -29.12
C GLN A 817 35.39 -7.80 -28.31
N LEU A 818 34.25 -8.28 -28.84
CA LEU A 818 33.28 -9.10 -28.13
C LEU A 818 33.91 -10.38 -27.57
N ARG A 819 34.66 -11.11 -28.40
CA ARG A 819 35.29 -12.38 -28.00
C ARG A 819 36.25 -12.19 -26.81
N GLN A 820 37.11 -11.17 -26.87
CA GLN A 820 38.06 -10.84 -25.80
C GLN A 820 37.34 -10.44 -24.50
N LYS A 821 36.25 -9.67 -24.61
CA LYS A 821 35.45 -9.25 -23.46
C LYS A 821 34.69 -10.43 -22.82
N LEU A 822 34.18 -11.36 -23.64
CA LEU A 822 33.57 -12.60 -23.15
C LEU A 822 34.59 -13.47 -22.42
N GLU A 823 35.80 -13.59 -22.96
CA GLU A 823 36.90 -14.30 -22.29
C GLU A 823 37.23 -13.68 -20.93
N THR A 824 37.43 -12.35 -20.89
CA THR A 824 37.69 -11.61 -19.64
C THR A 824 36.55 -11.80 -18.63
N LEU A 825 35.29 -11.77 -19.10
CA LEU A 825 34.12 -11.97 -18.27
C LEU A 825 34.09 -13.37 -17.67
N PHE A 826 34.22 -14.42 -18.48
CA PHE A 826 34.14 -15.79 -18.00
C PHE A 826 35.32 -16.17 -17.09
N GLU A 827 36.49 -15.55 -17.27
CA GLU A 827 37.60 -15.67 -16.31
C GLU A 827 37.31 -15.03 -14.96
N SER A 828 36.46 -13.99 -14.94
CA SER A 828 36.15 -13.23 -13.73
C SER A 828 35.00 -13.84 -12.91
N VAL A 829 34.25 -14.81 -13.46
CA VAL A 829 33.15 -15.48 -12.76
C VAL A 829 33.68 -16.74 -12.08
N GLU A 830 33.80 -16.71 -10.75
CA GLU A 830 34.37 -17.80 -9.94
C GLU A 830 33.68 -19.16 -10.17
N GLU A 831 32.37 -19.16 -10.41
CA GLU A 831 31.60 -20.40 -10.64
C GLU A 831 31.76 -21.01 -12.05
N ILE A 832 32.46 -20.35 -12.97
CA ILE A 832 32.76 -20.87 -14.31
C ILE A 832 34.14 -21.51 -14.30
N GLU A 833 34.19 -22.82 -14.15
CA GLU A 833 35.44 -23.59 -14.20
C GLU A 833 36.08 -23.57 -15.61
N PRO A 834 37.41 -23.78 -15.73
CA PRO A 834 38.11 -23.75 -17.01
C PRO A 834 37.50 -24.63 -18.12
N PRO A 835 37.05 -25.88 -17.85
CA PRO A 835 36.40 -26.70 -18.89
C PRO A 835 35.06 -26.12 -19.38
N MET A 836 34.33 -25.41 -18.52
CA MET A 836 33.09 -24.73 -18.90
C MET A 836 33.40 -23.49 -19.73
N LYS A 837 34.43 -22.71 -19.36
CA LYS A 837 34.93 -21.57 -20.14
C LYS A 837 35.26 -21.97 -21.58
N GLU A 838 36.03 -23.04 -21.76
CA GLU A 838 36.40 -23.54 -23.10
C GLU A 838 35.16 -23.90 -23.93
N LYS A 839 34.15 -24.54 -23.32
CA LYS A 839 32.88 -24.84 -23.99
C LYS A 839 32.10 -23.59 -24.36
N LEU A 840 32.07 -22.58 -23.50
CA LEU A 840 31.39 -21.30 -23.75
C LEU A 840 32.03 -20.55 -24.92
N LEU A 841 33.36 -20.45 -24.95
CA LEU A 841 34.08 -19.81 -26.05
C LEU A 841 33.96 -20.60 -27.35
N ALA A 842 34.07 -21.94 -27.31
CA ALA A 842 33.85 -22.78 -28.48
C ALA A 842 32.39 -22.73 -28.98
N CYS A 843 31.42 -22.48 -28.10
CA CYS A 843 30.03 -22.23 -28.48
C CYS A 843 29.91 -20.87 -29.19
N PHE A 844 30.54 -19.83 -28.66
CA PHE A 844 30.58 -18.51 -29.29
C PHE A 844 31.22 -18.56 -30.68
N ASP A 845 32.39 -19.18 -30.82
CA ASP A 845 33.13 -19.27 -32.10
C ASP A 845 32.29 -19.96 -33.21
N LYS A 846 31.30 -20.79 -32.85
CA LYS A 846 30.36 -21.43 -33.80
C LYS A 846 29.21 -20.53 -34.25
N ILE A 847 28.87 -19.53 -33.44
CA ILE A 847 27.72 -18.64 -33.67
C ILE A 847 28.14 -17.19 -33.92
N GLU A 848 29.44 -16.89 -33.89
CA GLU A 848 30.00 -15.55 -34.10
C GLU A 848 29.53 -14.92 -35.43
N GLU A 849 29.37 -15.73 -36.49
CA GLU A 849 28.87 -15.25 -37.79
C GLU A 849 27.44 -14.67 -37.73
N SER A 850 26.67 -15.00 -36.69
CA SER A 850 25.33 -14.43 -36.45
C SER A 850 25.36 -13.03 -35.82
N VAL A 851 26.53 -12.54 -35.41
CA VAL A 851 26.70 -11.15 -34.96
C VAL A 851 26.79 -10.23 -36.17
N GLY A 852 26.04 -9.13 -36.15
CA GLY A 852 26.10 -8.15 -37.23
C GLY A 852 27.49 -7.52 -37.37
N LYS A 853 28.14 -7.68 -38.53
CA LYS A 853 29.46 -7.08 -38.81
C LYS A 853 29.41 -5.56 -38.67
N TYR A 854 30.46 -4.99 -38.08
CA TYR A 854 30.65 -3.54 -37.86
C TYR A 854 29.64 -2.88 -36.91
N LYS A 855 28.94 -3.65 -36.07
CA LYS A 855 28.03 -3.08 -35.06
C LYS A 855 28.77 -2.54 -33.83
N ILE A 856 28.13 -1.55 -33.20
CA ILE A 856 28.44 -1.10 -31.84
C ILE A 856 27.60 -1.97 -30.89
N LEU A 857 28.26 -2.54 -29.90
CA LEU A 857 27.67 -3.33 -28.84
C LEU A 857 27.76 -2.58 -27.51
N THR A 858 26.86 -2.93 -26.61
CA THR A 858 26.71 -2.32 -25.28
C THR A 858 27.09 -3.30 -24.17
N ALA A 859 27.26 -2.78 -22.95
CA ALA A 859 27.37 -3.63 -21.76
C ALA A 859 26.14 -4.54 -21.56
N GLN A 860 24.95 -4.07 -21.93
CA GLN A 860 23.73 -4.86 -21.88
C GLN A 860 23.78 -6.03 -22.88
N ASP A 861 24.24 -5.78 -24.11
CA ASP A 861 24.36 -6.82 -25.15
C ASP A 861 25.37 -7.89 -24.69
N LEU A 862 26.54 -7.49 -24.18
CA LEU A 862 27.53 -8.43 -23.63
C LEU A 862 26.94 -9.33 -22.55
N ARG A 863 26.14 -8.76 -21.64
CA ARG A 863 25.46 -9.49 -20.56
C ARG A 863 24.44 -10.48 -21.10
N GLN A 864 23.64 -10.10 -22.09
CA GLN A 864 22.63 -10.96 -22.71
C GLN A 864 23.28 -12.10 -23.51
N ILE A 865 24.35 -11.81 -24.25
CA ILE A 865 25.13 -12.81 -24.99
C ILE A 865 25.76 -13.82 -24.03
N ALA A 866 26.38 -13.36 -22.94
CA ALA A 866 26.96 -14.25 -21.93
C ALA A 866 25.92 -15.21 -21.32
N LYS A 867 24.72 -14.71 -20.98
CA LYS A 867 23.60 -15.53 -20.48
C LYS A 867 23.12 -16.53 -21.54
N THR A 868 23.01 -16.09 -22.79
CA THR A 868 22.61 -16.95 -23.91
C THR A 868 23.58 -18.12 -24.08
N LEU A 869 24.88 -17.85 -24.06
CA LEU A 869 25.92 -18.88 -24.13
C LEU A 869 25.83 -19.86 -22.95
N LEU A 870 25.58 -19.37 -21.73
CA LEU A 870 25.36 -20.23 -20.56
C LEU A 870 24.16 -21.17 -20.77
N ILE A 871 23.01 -20.65 -21.22
CA ILE A 871 21.83 -21.48 -21.46
C ILE A 871 22.12 -22.56 -22.53
N LEU A 872 22.77 -22.18 -23.63
CA LEU A 872 23.11 -23.10 -24.72
C LEU A 872 24.06 -24.21 -24.27
N VAL A 873 25.11 -23.87 -23.52
CA VAL A 873 26.11 -24.85 -23.05
C VAL A 873 25.57 -25.72 -21.92
N MET A 874 24.80 -25.15 -20.99
CA MET A 874 24.19 -25.89 -19.89
C MET A 874 23.03 -26.78 -20.35
N GLY A 875 22.37 -26.42 -21.45
CA GLY A 875 21.18 -27.12 -21.96
C GLY A 875 19.97 -27.03 -21.02
N LYS A 876 19.98 -26.05 -20.11
CA LYS A 876 18.91 -25.79 -19.13
C LYS A 876 18.83 -24.30 -18.83
N VAL A 877 17.64 -23.85 -18.44
CA VAL A 877 17.35 -22.44 -18.13
C VAL A 877 17.41 -22.12 -16.63
N ARG A 878 17.60 -23.13 -15.77
CA ARG A 878 17.68 -22.95 -14.31
C ARG A 878 18.99 -23.46 -13.72
N SER A 879 19.40 -22.85 -12.62
CA SER A 879 20.67 -23.08 -11.95
C SER A 879 20.56 -22.89 -10.44
N PRO A 880 21.35 -23.63 -9.62
CA PRO A 880 21.54 -23.29 -8.21
C PRO A 880 22.39 -22.03 -8.02
N ILE A 881 23.09 -21.57 -9.07
CA ILE A 881 23.97 -20.40 -9.05
C ILE A 881 23.22 -19.16 -9.58
N PRO A 882 23.28 -18.02 -8.88
CA PRO A 882 22.61 -16.78 -9.32
C PRO A 882 23.42 -16.07 -10.42
N PHE A 883 23.50 -16.69 -11.60
CA PHE A 883 24.33 -16.21 -12.71
C PHE A 883 24.00 -14.77 -13.17
N HIS A 884 22.75 -14.31 -13.03
CA HIS A 884 22.41 -12.90 -13.29
C HIS A 884 23.23 -11.93 -12.43
N GLN A 885 23.33 -12.21 -11.14
CA GLN A 885 24.11 -11.43 -10.19
C GLN A 885 25.61 -11.64 -10.43
N LYS A 886 26.06 -12.88 -10.58
CA LYS A 886 27.48 -13.21 -10.75
C LYS A 886 28.10 -12.62 -12.02
N ILE A 887 27.39 -12.68 -13.15
CA ILE A 887 27.82 -12.00 -14.38
C ILE A 887 27.91 -10.50 -14.16
N THR A 888 26.90 -9.90 -13.51
CA THR A 888 26.89 -8.46 -13.27
C THR A 888 28.04 -8.02 -12.37
N GLU A 889 28.28 -8.73 -11.26
CA GLU A 889 29.41 -8.47 -10.36
C GLU A 889 30.76 -8.60 -11.08
N ALA A 890 30.93 -9.62 -11.91
CA ALA A 890 32.15 -9.84 -12.70
C ALA A 890 32.36 -8.75 -13.76
N MET A 891 31.29 -8.32 -14.45
CA MET A 891 31.38 -7.21 -15.40
C MET A 891 31.76 -5.90 -14.70
N GLN A 892 31.22 -5.65 -13.50
CA GLN A 892 31.50 -4.45 -12.71
C GLN A 892 32.96 -4.44 -12.20
N SER A 893 33.49 -5.58 -11.76
CA SER A 893 34.89 -5.67 -11.31
C SER A 893 35.91 -5.52 -12.44
N SER A 894 35.54 -5.94 -13.65
CA SER A 894 36.43 -5.95 -14.83
C SER A 894 36.25 -4.74 -15.74
N GLY A 895 35.45 -3.75 -15.34
CA GLY A 895 35.20 -2.54 -16.13
C GLY A 895 34.45 -2.78 -17.45
N LEU A 896 33.70 -3.88 -17.53
CA LEU A 896 32.93 -4.29 -18.71
C LEU A 896 31.49 -3.74 -18.70
N CYS A 897 31.07 -3.12 -17.61
CA CYS A 897 29.84 -2.33 -17.51
C CYS A 897 30.05 -1.13 -16.58
N TYR A 898 29.03 -0.29 -16.44
CA TYR A 898 29.01 0.78 -15.45
C TYR A 898 29.35 0.25 -14.05
N PRO A 899 30.16 0.96 -13.25
CA PRO A 899 30.46 0.54 -11.88
C PRO A 899 29.18 0.33 -11.07
N ALA A 900 29.14 -0.70 -10.21
CA ALA A 900 27.91 -0.96 -9.46
C ALA A 900 27.50 0.23 -8.58
N PRO A 901 26.23 0.30 -8.14
CA PRO A 901 25.74 1.24 -7.15
C PRO A 901 26.08 0.78 -5.71
N ILE A 902 26.00 1.67 -4.71
CA ILE A 902 25.88 1.28 -3.30
C ILE A 902 24.39 1.08 -3.04
N LEU A 903 23.92 -0.15 -3.23
CA LEU A 903 22.58 -0.54 -2.79
C LEU A 903 22.55 -0.55 -1.26
N PHE A 904 21.55 0.07 -0.64
CA PHE A 904 21.45 0.16 0.82
C PHE A 904 20.07 -0.18 1.39
N ALA A 905 19.02 -0.23 0.57
CA ALA A 905 17.67 -0.50 1.07
C ALA A 905 16.78 -1.20 0.05
N ASP A 906 15.86 -2.03 0.56
CA ASP A 906 14.68 -2.51 -0.15
C ASP A 906 13.59 -1.43 -0.07
N THR A 907 13.08 -0.96 -1.21
CA THR A 907 12.09 0.12 -1.25
C THR A 907 10.69 -0.34 -0.86
N ASN A 908 10.48 -1.65 -0.64
CA ASN A 908 9.19 -2.34 -0.56
C ASN A 908 8.41 -2.41 -1.89
N TRP A 909 8.85 -1.69 -2.93
CA TRP A 909 8.25 -1.77 -4.26
C TRP A 909 8.66 -3.05 -4.98
N VAL A 910 7.86 -3.45 -5.96
CA VAL A 910 7.97 -4.77 -6.61
C VAL A 910 9.36 -5.06 -7.22
N LYS A 911 10.05 -4.05 -7.78
CA LYS A 911 11.28 -4.23 -8.58
C LYS A 911 12.50 -3.45 -8.07
N ASN A 912 12.32 -2.62 -7.05
CA ASN A 912 13.27 -1.54 -6.80
C ASN A 912 13.98 -1.74 -5.46
N THR A 913 15.27 -1.42 -5.49
CA THR A 913 16.11 -1.17 -4.32
C THR A 913 16.61 0.28 -4.40
N PHE A 914 16.87 0.91 -3.26
CA PHE A 914 17.52 2.22 -3.27
C PHE A 914 19.04 2.05 -3.31
N GLY A 915 19.70 2.89 -4.10
CA GLY A 915 21.14 2.94 -4.16
C GLY A 915 21.71 4.30 -4.54
N PHE A 916 22.99 4.49 -4.20
CA PHE A 916 23.75 5.67 -4.58
C PHE A 916 24.68 5.35 -5.76
N ILE A 917 24.66 6.20 -6.78
CA ILE A 917 25.51 6.10 -7.96
C ILE A 917 26.01 7.47 -8.38
N LEU A 918 27.18 7.54 -9.01
CA LEU A 918 27.55 8.72 -9.78
C LEU A 918 26.74 8.72 -11.08
N SER A 919 25.91 9.73 -11.31
CA SER A 919 25.07 9.76 -12.50
C SER A 919 25.93 9.93 -13.77
N PRO A 920 25.73 9.09 -14.81
CA PRO A 920 26.47 9.22 -16.07
C PRO A 920 26.14 10.52 -16.81
N GLY A 921 25.01 11.14 -16.49
CA GLY A 921 24.55 12.37 -17.11
C GLY A 921 24.99 13.64 -16.40
N SER A 922 24.99 13.65 -15.07
CA SER A 922 25.32 14.85 -14.28
C SER A 922 26.72 14.86 -13.69
N ASP A 923 27.43 13.72 -13.71
CA ASP A 923 28.73 13.52 -13.04
C ASP A 923 28.70 13.85 -11.53
N ALA A 924 27.51 13.72 -10.91
CA ALA A 924 27.27 13.97 -9.50
C ALA A 924 26.71 12.71 -8.81
N LEU A 925 26.94 12.59 -7.50
CA LEU A 925 26.37 11.50 -6.71
C LEU A 925 24.86 11.72 -6.59
N GLU A 926 24.07 10.71 -6.94
CA GLU A 926 22.61 10.79 -6.95
C GLU A 926 21.98 9.55 -6.29
N LEU A 927 20.77 9.73 -5.74
CA LEU A 927 19.94 8.65 -5.21
C LEU A 927 19.03 8.10 -6.31
N TRP A 928 19.18 6.82 -6.61
CA TRP A 928 18.49 6.14 -7.71
C TRP A 928 17.76 4.90 -7.18
N ARG A 929 16.82 4.40 -7.99
CA ARG A 929 16.22 3.07 -7.84
C ARG A 929 16.90 2.08 -8.79
N PHE A 930 17.18 0.87 -8.31
CA PHE A 930 17.86 -0.18 -9.08
C PHE A 930 17.12 -1.50 -9.00
N ASP A 931 17.36 -2.37 -9.99
CA ASP A 931 17.08 -3.80 -9.86
C ASP A 931 17.97 -4.46 -8.78
N ASP A 932 17.60 -5.66 -8.35
CA ASP A 932 18.33 -6.40 -7.30
C ASP A 932 19.80 -6.70 -7.67
N CYS A 933 20.14 -6.72 -8.96
CA CYS A 933 21.52 -6.94 -9.43
C CYS A 933 22.32 -5.64 -9.58
N GLY A 934 21.68 -4.46 -9.49
CA GLY A 934 22.30 -3.19 -9.84
C GLY A 934 22.75 -3.11 -11.30
N SER A 935 22.08 -3.84 -12.20
CA SER A 935 22.37 -3.85 -13.63
C SER A 935 21.55 -2.80 -14.41
N GLU A 936 20.41 -2.40 -13.86
CA GLU A 936 19.52 -1.37 -14.40
C GLU A 936 19.17 -0.39 -13.29
N GLY A 937 19.07 0.90 -13.62
CA GLY A 937 18.80 1.94 -12.65
C GLY A 937 18.04 3.11 -13.25
N ARG A 938 17.27 3.81 -12.40
CA ARG A 938 16.55 5.03 -12.79
C ARG A 938 16.70 6.12 -11.71
N PRO A 939 16.92 7.39 -12.09
CA PRO A 939 16.91 8.51 -11.15
C PRO A 939 15.57 8.67 -10.42
N ILE A 940 15.60 9.26 -9.21
CA ILE A 940 14.41 9.64 -8.44
C ILE A 940 14.34 11.17 -8.32
N THR A 941 14.24 11.86 -9.45
CA THR A 941 14.34 13.33 -9.49
C THR A 941 13.19 14.06 -8.77
N ILE A 942 12.09 13.37 -8.46
CA ILE A 942 11.01 13.93 -7.64
C ILE A 942 11.44 14.10 -6.17
N TRP A 943 12.42 13.33 -5.70
CA TRP A 943 12.96 13.43 -4.34
C TRP A 943 14.11 14.42 -4.21
N LYS A 944 14.58 15.01 -5.33
CA LYS A 944 15.68 15.98 -5.31
C LYS A 944 15.41 17.15 -4.35
N ARG A 945 14.16 17.60 -4.24
CA ARG A 945 13.73 18.64 -3.28
C ARG A 945 13.96 18.30 -1.80
N PHE A 946 14.08 17.02 -1.47
CA PHE A 946 14.35 16.51 -0.13
C PHE A 946 15.85 16.24 0.11
N LEU A 947 16.67 16.50 -0.91
CA LEU A 947 18.09 16.22 -0.96
C LEU A 947 18.90 17.44 -1.39
N ASP A 948 18.29 18.56 -1.75
CA ASP A 948 18.97 19.78 -2.22
C ASP A 948 18.88 20.95 -1.22
N GLY A 949 18.43 20.66 0.00
CA GLY A 949 18.23 21.65 1.06
C GLY A 949 16.99 22.54 0.88
N THR A 950 16.17 22.37 -0.17
CA THR A 950 15.00 23.22 -0.39
C THR A 950 13.86 22.93 0.58
N VAL A 951 13.70 21.66 1.00
CA VAL A 951 12.69 21.24 1.98
C VAL A 951 13.38 20.72 3.25
N HIS A 952 13.07 21.34 4.40
CA HIS A 952 13.57 20.94 5.72
C HIS A 952 12.78 19.75 6.28
N SER A 953 12.96 18.57 5.68
CA SER A 953 12.39 17.31 6.17
C SER A 953 13.51 16.30 6.47
N SER A 954 13.33 15.52 7.53
CA SER A 954 14.33 14.54 7.97
C SER A 954 14.20 13.19 7.26
N TRP A 955 15.35 12.56 7.07
CA TRP A 955 15.50 11.13 6.85
C TRP A 955 15.81 10.45 8.17
N GLY A 956 15.45 9.18 8.38
CA GLY A 956 15.73 8.52 9.64
C GLY A 956 15.79 7.01 9.63
N LEU A 957 16.41 6.46 10.68
CA LEU A 957 16.56 5.03 10.97
C LEU A 957 16.04 4.72 12.38
N TYR A 958 15.37 3.58 12.55
CA TYR A 958 15.01 3.07 13.88
C TYR A 958 16.17 2.25 14.44
N ILE A 959 16.92 2.84 15.37
CA ILE A 959 18.26 2.40 15.78
C ILE A 959 18.29 1.28 16.83
N SER A 960 17.14 0.75 17.24
CA SER A 960 17.05 -0.31 18.25
C SER A 960 16.23 -1.49 17.74
N PRO A 961 16.84 -2.40 16.94
CA PRO A 961 16.13 -3.54 16.32
C PRO A 961 15.36 -4.40 17.32
N SER A 962 15.92 -4.61 18.52
CA SER A 962 15.28 -5.37 19.60
C SER A 962 13.95 -4.81 20.08
N GLU A 963 13.58 -3.60 19.68
CA GLU A 963 12.28 -3.02 19.98
C GLU A 963 11.18 -3.49 19.03
N TYR A 964 11.55 -4.15 17.92
CA TYR A 964 10.67 -4.57 16.84
C TYR A 964 11.13 -5.86 16.12
N GLN A 965 11.98 -6.67 16.76
CA GLN A 965 12.51 -7.95 16.25
C GLN A 965 12.53 -9.04 17.29
#